data_AF-A0A9P9R8J9-F1
#
_entry.id   AF-A0A9P9R8J9-F1
#
_cell.length_a   1.000
_cell.length_b   1.000
_cell.length_c   1.000
_cell.angle_alpha   90.00
_cell.angle_beta   90.00
_cell.angle_gamma   90.00
#
_symmetry.space_group_name_H-M   'P 1'
#
loop_
_entity.id
_entity.type
_entity.pdbx_description
1 polymer ?
#
loop_
_entity_poly.entity_id
_entity_poly.type
_entity_poly.pdbx_seq_one_letter_code
_entity_poly.pdbx_strand_id
1 'polypeptide(L)'
;MEPKQDRLDRFFRLFQSFQCQRIPSHLFIRACESRPTWSSTGEIIERLPLEAGVPEWLVELYNDSKSLFHDTELGNHNGYVESTMDNGVIYLQVTDEGHVNLEVAQSPSVIDERVSAQERIAIILQAFPSNNAEILGEEIIDRLMDVVNISILPLLSSLTESDIEGWLLPKNLEKRESYLVSLLEFLYQVIDVLGIENPLIPLPLLRQISNVISNDTITNFSVAWKGISQILDAYSGDNALQSSFLSPKTSTDQRSNAMVGHILSMLLSNKALLAEPKAPAQMVAKALSDWRPLSLSSPSTMEYLAATSFCSQSQIDTIGKPSFVTVDTMALRGLLLSRRKQHEDAVKILNSTIVDISSLYGPSSMDLGIVTAELANCYNILRQEDKAEECLRTTLQARQDGGLSTRRDGIYLMLALADSFIGRARYQESVPILESVIDNPDISATFRMMSALRLARSRRRMHEDTKKAFEEDSPLWTGLTLLSHVPGVLTMEYVEELACNISEIPKWQLGDSEKTQELIEAVNSVLCRSSSLTNSPCWEWYTKLQQEYLEQIIKATKINKGKENGEGKQNEHKNEMGTSISSHASPRLPPRADDEMSDDEGPWSERLVLSFDAGGVRAISSLLILKRIMHRIRELELLHPDGPAYSSSSCSWTRNENGIPGVLEESDRIDEFLPCHYFDYMAGTSTGGLNSIMLGRLRMSVDQAIDNFIDFGNAVFGQPRVFHTTSAYFPVRAKYSATKAREAFKKIIISSYRVGTMDTAELAVFAKTEPFTKLGRCTRTMVISYRVEEGAESAHIWKSYHDLDSKASISHSATIWEVACATSANPVYLDAIEINGATHSDGALVANNPSYKVLQEIYLQHNRAPSVFVNLGTGRRVETKVILKNDAKRRDFTWKQRLQDLNRAFQSHSTEIYTESNTGQWLVLAESMGLKHAYRLNVERNLYQIPYDDWRPASTGKTTLLEMADITEGYLRQPGVRNVINRIAEEAVRIRRARANTERWEAFTKNTVYMCPFCHSSQPYELYADLRAHLDQYHAEIKMSDSQWVSLTPRSRRPLFTRL
;
A
#
# COMPACT_ATOMS: atom_id res chain seq x y z
N MET A 1 -54.91 -11.56 11.23
CA MET A 1 -53.63 -11.46 11.95
C MET A 1 -52.90 -12.76 11.73
N GLU A 2 -51.70 -12.68 11.17
CA GLU A 2 -50.81 -13.82 10.97
C GLU A 2 -50.38 -14.37 12.36
N PRO A 3 -50.23 -15.70 12.54
CA PRO A 3 -49.71 -16.26 13.78
C PRO A 3 -48.33 -15.70 14.14
N LYS A 4 -48.06 -15.46 15.43
CA LYS A 4 -46.77 -14.93 15.92
C LYS A 4 -45.57 -15.78 15.46
N GLN A 5 -45.75 -17.10 15.34
CA GLN A 5 -44.71 -18.03 14.86
C GLN A 5 -44.36 -17.78 13.38
N ASP A 6 -45.34 -17.58 12.51
CA ASP A 6 -45.11 -17.33 11.08
C ASP A 6 -44.35 -16.00 10.86
N ARG A 7 -44.63 -14.99 11.68
CA ARG A 7 -43.88 -13.71 11.67
C ARG A 7 -42.43 -13.89 12.14
N LEU A 8 -42.18 -14.75 13.12
CA LEU A 8 -40.82 -15.08 13.57
C LEU A 8 -40.03 -15.83 12.50
N ASP A 9 -40.65 -16.79 11.81
CA ASP A 9 -40.00 -17.51 10.71
C ASP A 9 -39.69 -16.58 9.51
N ARG A 10 -40.55 -15.59 9.28
CA ARG A 10 -40.28 -14.54 8.28
C ARG A 10 -39.16 -13.59 8.73
N PHE A 11 -39.14 -13.21 10.01
CA PHE A 11 -38.04 -12.42 10.59
C PHE A 11 -36.70 -13.13 10.43
N PHE A 12 -36.66 -14.44 10.67
CA PHE A 12 -35.44 -15.24 10.50
C PHE A 12 -34.94 -15.24 9.06
N ARG A 13 -35.82 -15.42 8.07
CA ARG A 13 -35.46 -15.34 6.64
C ARG A 13 -34.97 -13.94 6.24
N LEU A 14 -35.63 -12.89 6.73
CA LEU A 14 -35.19 -11.51 6.53
C LEU A 14 -33.80 -11.28 7.15
N PHE A 15 -33.59 -11.72 8.39
CA PHE A 15 -32.32 -11.61 9.11
C PHE A 15 -31.18 -12.25 8.31
N GLN A 16 -31.39 -13.48 7.82
CA GLN A 16 -30.42 -14.19 6.97
C GLN A 16 -30.10 -13.44 5.68
N SER A 17 -31.11 -12.79 5.09
CA SER A 17 -30.92 -12.07 3.84
C SER A 17 -29.87 -10.96 3.98
N PHE A 18 -29.62 -10.42 5.17
CA PHE A 18 -28.56 -9.42 5.41
C PHE A 18 -27.13 -9.98 5.28
N GLN A 19 -26.94 -11.31 5.27
CA GLN A 19 -25.61 -11.94 5.16
C GLN A 19 -24.60 -11.50 6.24
N CYS A 20 -25.10 -11.00 7.38
CA CYS A 20 -24.29 -10.58 8.52
C CYS A 20 -24.32 -11.67 9.60
N GLN A 21 -23.18 -11.94 10.25
CA GLN A 21 -23.12 -12.90 11.36
C GLN A 21 -23.91 -12.40 12.58
N ARG A 22 -23.84 -11.11 12.85
CA ARG A 22 -24.58 -10.41 13.91
C ARG A 22 -25.10 -9.07 13.40
N ILE A 23 -26.26 -8.63 13.90
CA ILE A 23 -26.90 -7.36 13.51
C ILE A 23 -27.28 -6.60 14.78
N PRO A 24 -26.95 -5.30 14.91
CA PRO A 24 -27.36 -4.51 16.08
C PRO A 24 -28.89 -4.42 16.15
N SER A 25 -29.48 -4.69 17.32
CA SER A 25 -30.94 -4.65 17.51
C SER A 25 -31.53 -3.27 17.23
N HIS A 26 -30.71 -2.22 17.40
CA HIS A 26 -31.03 -0.83 17.04
C HIS A 26 -31.49 -0.67 15.59
N LEU A 27 -31.01 -1.52 14.66
CA LEU A 27 -31.49 -1.52 13.29
C LEU A 27 -33.01 -1.75 13.24
N PHE A 28 -33.48 -2.80 13.90
CA PHE A 28 -34.89 -3.20 13.87
C PHE A 28 -35.75 -2.31 14.77
N ILE A 29 -35.24 -1.90 15.93
CA ILE A 29 -35.91 -0.95 16.83
C ILE A 29 -36.22 0.34 16.06
N ARG A 30 -35.20 0.95 15.45
CA ARG A 30 -35.35 2.21 14.72
C ARG A 30 -36.16 2.05 13.43
N ALA A 31 -36.08 0.90 12.77
CA ALA A 31 -36.95 0.62 11.63
C ALA A 31 -38.44 0.56 12.03
N CYS A 32 -38.75 0.09 13.24
CA CYS A 32 -40.13 -0.13 13.70
C CYS A 32 -40.70 1.03 14.55
N GLU A 33 -39.92 2.06 14.83
CA GLU A 33 -40.33 3.25 15.59
C GLU A 33 -40.47 4.49 14.70
N SER A 34 -41.21 5.49 15.17
CA SER A 34 -41.21 6.80 14.51
C SER A 34 -39.85 7.46 14.69
N ARG A 35 -39.42 8.22 13.67
CA ARG A 35 -38.14 8.94 13.73
C ARG A 35 -38.24 10.34 13.17
N PRO A 36 -37.38 11.27 13.61
CA PRO A 36 -37.24 12.57 12.97
C PRO A 36 -36.66 12.43 11.56
N THR A 37 -37.20 13.22 10.63
CA THR A 37 -36.68 13.39 9.26
C THR A 37 -36.99 14.79 8.75
N TRP A 38 -36.36 15.20 7.64
CA TRP A 38 -36.61 16.51 7.03
C TRP A 38 -37.83 16.51 6.10
N SER A 39 -38.77 17.41 6.37
CA SER A 39 -39.83 17.79 5.43
C SER A 39 -39.26 18.57 4.23
N SER A 40 -40.05 18.75 3.17
CA SER A 40 -39.65 19.59 2.03
C SER A 40 -39.38 21.04 2.41
N THR A 41 -40.01 21.55 3.46
CA THR A 41 -39.76 22.90 3.97
C THR A 41 -38.49 23.02 4.82
N GLY A 42 -37.72 21.93 4.98
CA GLY A 42 -36.50 21.92 5.78
C GLY A 42 -36.74 21.92 7.30
N GLU A 43 -37.95 21.56 7.74
CA GLU A 43 -38.32 21.43 9.15
C GLU A 43 -38.42 19.95 9.56
N ILE A 44 -38.17 19.67 10.84
CA ILE A 44 -38.24 18.30 11.39
C ILE A 44 -39.70 17.83 11.44
N ILE A 45 -39.95 16.63 10.92
CA ILE A 45 -41.22 15.90 11.03
C ILE A 45 -40.96 14.48 11.52
N GLU A 46 -41.94 13.87 12.19
CA GLU A 46 -41.90 12.45 12.48
C GLU A 46 -42.37 11.64 11.27
N ARG A 47 -41.59 10.61 10.92
CA ARG A 47 -41.96 9.63 9.88
C ARG A 47 -42.29 8.30 10.50
N LEU A 48 -43.44 7.75 10.14
CA LEU A 48 -43.88 6.44 10.63
C LEU A 48 -43.22 5.31 9.82
N PRO A 49 -42.96 4.13 10.44
CA PRO A 49 -42.37 2.97 9.77
C PRO A 49 -43.08 2.57 8.47
N LEU A 50 -44.41 2.54 8.49
CA LEU A 50 -45.24 2.14 7.35
C LEU A 50 -45.15 3.14 6.19
N GLU A 51 -44.94 4.43 6.48
CA GLU A 51 -44.72 5.47 5.47
C GLU A 51 -43.34 5.32 4.81
N ALA A 52 -42.38 4.73 5.53
CA ALA A 52 -41.06 4.40 5.02
C ALA A 52 -41.00 3.11 4.21
N GLY A 53 -42.11 2.37 4.14
CA GLY A 53 -42.17 1.08 3.46
C GLY A 53 -41.64 -0.08 4.30
N VAL A 54 -41.46 0.11 5.61
CA VAL A 54 -41.15 -1.00 6.52
C VAL A 54 -42.35 -1.95 6.55
N PRO A 55 -42.12 -3.27 6.45
CA PRO A 55 -43.23 -4.22 6.37
C PRO A 55 -44.09 -4.22 7.63
N GLU A 56 -45.41 -4.24 7.44
CA GLU A 56 -46.39 -4.24 8.54
C GLU A 56 -46.19 -5.42 9.51
N TRP A 57 -45.91 -6.61 8.97
CA TRP A 57 -45.63 -7.81 9.78
C TRP A 57 -44.44 -7.64 10.73
N LEU A 58 -43.43 -6.85 10.34
CA LEU A 58 -42.24 -6.60 11.16
C LEU A 58 -42.57 -5.63 12.30
N VAL A 59 -43.37 -4.59 12.01
CA VAL A 59 -43.86 -3.65 13.02
C VAL A 59 -44.77 -4.35 14.03
N GLU A 60 -45.66 -5.23 13.56
CA GLU A 60 -46.49 -6.07 14.44
C GLU A 60 -45.63 -7.00 15.30
N LEU A 61 -44.62 -7.67 14.72
CA LEU A 61 -43.71 -8.53 15.47
C LEU A 61 -42.93 -7.76 16.56
N TYR A 62 -42.44 -6.56 16.23
CA TYR A 62 -41.76 -5.68 17.17
C TYR A 62 -42.67 -5.33 18.34
N ASN A 63 -43.91 -4.92 18.07
CA ASN A 63 -44.88 -4.57 19.10
C ASN A 63 -45.26 -5.77 19.98
N ASP A 64 -45.41 -6.95 19.40
CA ASP A 64 -45.73 -8.20 20.10
C ASP A 64 -44.57 -8.79 20.91
N SER A 65 -43.33 -8.35 20.63
CA SER A 65 -42.10 -8.98 21.12
C SER A 65 -40.99 -7.98 21.42
N LYS A 66 -41.31 -6.82 22.02
CA LYS A 66 -40.30 -5.77 22.31
C LYS A 66 -39.08 -6.30 23.10
N SER A 67 -39.31 -7.23 24.03
CA SER A 67 -38.23 -7.85 24.82
C SER A 67 -37.18 -8.55 23.95
N LEU A 68 -37.54 -9.07 22.76
CA LEU A 68 -36.59 -9.70 21.83
C LEU A 68 -35.49 -8.73 21.39
N PHE A 69 -35.80 -7.44 21.29
CA PHE A 69 -34.89 -6.42 20.75
C PHE A 69 -34.18 -5.62 21.86
N HIS A 70 -34.75 -5.60 23.06
CA HIS A 70 -34.30 -4.76 24.19
C HIS A 70 -33.70 -5.55 25.38
N ASP A 71 -34.00 -6.84 25.54
CA ASP A 71 -33.50 -7.66 26.67
C ASP A 71 -32.46 -8.70 26.24
N THR A 72 -31.37 -8.78 27.01
CA THR A 72 -30.33 -9.82 26.88
C THR A 72 -30.65 -11.08 27.70
N GLU A 73 -31.41 -10.96 28.78
CA GLU A 73 -31.66 -12.06 29.72
C GLU A 73 -32.74 -13.07 29.24
N LEU A 74 -33.49 -12.74 28.19
CA LEU A 74 -34.61 -13.55 27.67
C LEU A 74 -34.28 -14.40 26.43
N GLY A 75 -33.01 -14.45 26.00
CA GLY A 75 -32.56 -15.10 24.75
C GLY A 75 -32.86 -16.61 24.58
N ASN A 76 -33.45 -17.28 25.57
CA ASN A 76 -33.65 -18.74 25.59
C ASN A 76 -35.02 -19.23 25.07
N HIS A 77 -35.83 -18.40 24.41
CA HIS A 77 -37.23 -18.78 24.12
C HIS A 77 -37.62 -19.05 22.67
N ASN A 78 -36.70 -19.15 21.69
CA ASN A 78 -37.08 -19.58 20.33
C ASN A 78 -36.05 -20.39 19.52
N GLY A 79 -34.88 -20.73 20.05
CA GLY A 79 -33.94 -21.69 19.43
C GLY A 79 -33.24 -21.26 18.13
N TYR A 80 -33.55 -20.09 17.54
CA TYR A 80 -33.03 -19.65 16.22
C TYR A 80 -32.22 -18.36 16.22
N VAL A 81 -32.49 -17.43 17.15
CA VAL A 81 -31.79 -16.12 17.26
C VAL A 81 -31.54 -15.85 18.74
N GLU A 82 -30.29 -15.51 19.08
CA GLU A 82 -29.85 -15.11 20.41
C GLU A 82 -29.47 -13.63 20.46
N SER A 83 -29.56 -13.01 21.64
CA SER A 83 -29.11 -11.64 21.89
C SER A 83 -27.81 -11.63 22.69
N THR A 84 -26.83 -10.87 22.22
CA THR A 84 -25.54 -10.67 22.87
C THR A 84 -25.30 -9.18 23.12
N MET A 85 -24.64 -8.80 24.20
CA MET A 85 -24.25 -7.42 24.45
C MET A 85 -22.77 -7.23 24.18
N ASP A 86 -22.43 -6.21 23.40
CA ASP A 86 -21.06 -5.82 23.09
C ASP A 86 -21.00 -4.28 23.11
N ASN A 87 -20.08 -3.70 23.91
CA ASN A 87 -19.93 -2.25 24.08
C ASN A 87 -21.23 -1.50 24.48
N GLY A 88 -22.09 -2.16 25.27
CA GLY A 88 -23.40 -1.59 25.66
C GLY A 88 -24.43 -1.53 24.52
N VAL A 89 -24.15 -2.20 23.39
CA VAL A 89 -25.06 -2.36 22.26
C VAL A 89 -25.52 -3.82 22.22
N ILE A 90 -26.84 -4.01 22.06
CA ILE A 90 -27.42 -5.34 21.89
C ILE A 90 -27.31 -5.73 20.42
N TYR A 91 -26.74 -6.90 20.16
CA TYR A 91 -26.67 -7.55 18.85
C TYR A 91 -27.55 -8.80 18.86
N LEU A 92 -28.18 -9.06 17.73
CA LEU A 92 -28.88 -10.29 17.43
C LEU A 92 -27.98 -11.18 16.58
N GLN A 93 -27.94 -12.49 16.85
CA GLN A 93 -27.11 -13.48 16.16
C GLN A 93 -27.90 -14.79 15.95
N VAL A 94 -27.60 -15.53 14.87
CA VAL A 94 -28.21 -16.84 14.59
C VAL A 94 -27.54 -17.93 15.42
N THR A 95 -28.34 -18.82 16.02
CA THR A 95 -27.86 -19.96 16.81
C THR A 95 -27.45 -21.16 15.93
N ASP A 96 -26.60 -22.04 16.46
CA ASP A 96 -26.13 -23.25 15.76
C ASP A 96 -27.27 -24.17 15.29
N GLU A 97 -28.35 -24.31 16.06
CA GLU A 97 -29.55 -25.07 15.65
C GLU A 97 -30.29 -24.42 14.46
N GLY A 98 -30.24 -23.09 14.36
CA GLY A 98 -30.75 -22.35 13.20
C GLY A 98 -29.90 -22.55 11.95
N HIS A 99 -28.58 -22.73 12.11
CA HIS A 99 -27.66 -23.07 11.03
C HIS A 99 -27.90 -24.46 10.41
N VAL A 100 -28.45 -25.42 11.16
CA VAL A 100 -28.76 -26.77 10.64
C VAL A 100 -30.06 -26.80 9.83
N ASN A 101 -31.10 -26.08 10.26
CA ASN A 101 -32.34 -25.94 9.46
C ASN A 101 -32.15 -25.07 8.19
N LEU A 102 -31.03 -24.34 8.12
CA LEU A 102 -30.59 -23.46 7.03
C LEU A 102 -30.17 -24.22 5.76
N GLU A 103 -29.57 -25.41 5.88
CA GLU A 103 -29.19 -26.24 4.71
C GLU A 103 -30.38 -26.96 4.06
N VAL A 104 -31.51 -27.06 4.77
CA VAL A 104 -32.69 -27.82 4.36
C VAL A 104 -33.71 -26.95 3.60
N ALA A 105 -33.61 -25.62 3.66
CA ALA A 105 -34.51 -24.70 2.99
C ALA A 105 -34.24 -24.68 1.47
N GLN A 106 -35.29 -24.89 0.67
CA GLN A 106 -35.24 -24.82 -0.80
C GLN A 106 -34.67 -23.47 -1.25
N SER A 107 -33.84 -23.48 -2.29
CA SER A 107 -33.29 -22.26 -2.90
C SER A 107 -34.44 -21.27 -3.22
N PRO A 108 -34.42 -20.05 -2.63
CA PRO A 108 -35.51 -19.09 -2.75
C PRO A 108 -35.74 -18.72 -4.22
N SER A 109 -37.01 -18.44 -4.58
CA SER A 109 -37.29 -17.97 -5.93
C SER A 109 -36.71 -16.56 -6.14
N VAL A 110 -36.42 -16.19 -7.39
CA VAL A 110 -35.97 -14.84 -7.74
C VAL A 110 -36.93 -13.74 -7.27
N ILE A 111 -38.23 -14.07 -7.17
CA ILE A 111 -39.26 -13.15 -6.66
C ILE A 111 -39.08 -12.94 -5.15
N ASP A 112 -38.84 -14.02 -4.40
CA ASP A 112 -38.63 -13.95 -2.94
C ASP A 112 -37.36 -13.16 -2.59
N GLU A 113 -36.28 -13.37 -3.34
CA GLU A 113 -35.03 -12.61 -3.15
C GLU A 113 -35.21 -11.10 -3.40
N ARG A 114 -35.98 -10.72 -4.42
CA ARG A 114 -36.29 -9.32 -4.72
C ARG A 114 -37.13 -8.67 -3.63
N VAL A 115 -38.10 -9.39 -3.08
CA VAL A 115 -38.90 -8.91 -1.94
C VAL A 115 -38.00 -8.70 -0.72
N SER A 116 -37.16 -9.67 -0.37
CA SER A 116 -36.21 -9.53 0.75
C SER A 116 -35.20 -8.40 0.53
N ALA A 117 -34.71 -8.19 -0.70
CA ALA A 117 -33.85 -7.06 -1.03
C ALA A 117 -34.55 -5.70 -0.81
N GLN A 118 -35.82 -5.58 -1.23
CA GLN A 118 -36.61 -4.38 -1.03
C GLN A 118 -36.87 -4.11 0.47
N GLU A 119 -37.21 -5.15 1.24
CA GLU A 119 -37.41 -5.05 2.69
C GLU A 119 -36.13 -4.60 3.40
N ARG A 120 -34.96 -5.17 3.06
CA ARG A 120 -33.66 -4.74 3.62
C ARG A 120 -33.36 -3.26 3.38
N ILE A 121 -33.57 -2.79 2.15
CA ILE A 121 -33.32 -1.39 1.81
C ILE A 121 -34.29 -0.49 2.57
N ALA A 122 -35.59 -0.81 2.61
CA ALA A 122 -36.59 -0.01 3.34
C ALA A 122 -36.29 0.07 4.84
N ILE A 123 -35.90 -1.06 5.46
CA ILE A 123 -35.49 -1.13 6.87
C ILE A 123 -34.28 -0.24 7.12
N ILE A 124 -33.25 -0.31 6.28
CA ILE A 124 -32.05 0.51 6.46
C ILE A 124 -32.35 1.99 6.22
N LEU A 125 -33.10 2.36 5.18
CA LEU A 125 -33.48 3.76 4.94
C LEU A 125 -34.35 4.35 6.06
N GLN A 126 -35.16 3.52 6.74
CA GLN A 126 -35.90 3.95 7.92
C GLN A 126 -35.02 3.98 9.17
N ALA A 127 -34.12 3.04 9.38
CA ALA A 127 -33.32 3.00 10.61
C ALA A 127 -32.17 4.03 10.60
N PHE A 128 -31.57 4.27 9.43
CA PHE A 128 -30.44 5.18 9.26
C PHE A 128 -30.89 6.62 9.48
N PRO A 129 -30.16 7.42 10.28
CA PRO A 129 -30.57 8.77 10.63
C PRO A 129 -30.51 9.70 9.40
N SER A 130 -31.28 10.79 9.43
CA SER A 130 -31.14 11.87 8.45
C SER A 130 -30.06 12.85 8.92
N ASN A 131 -29.28 13.40 7.98
CA ASN A 131 -28.15 14.28 8.29
C ASN A 131 -28.57 15.44 9.20
N ASN A 132 -27.90 15.57 10.36
CA ASN A 132 -28.17 16.59 11.39
C ASN A 132 -29.65 16.68 11.85
N ALA A 133 -30.44 15.60 11.77
CA ALA A 133 -31.83 15.61 12.24
C ALA A 133 -31.96 15.23 13.73
N GLU A 134 -30.97 14.54 14.28
CA GLU A 134 -30.94 14.03 15.66
C GLU A 134 -29.52 14.13 16.24
N ILE A 135 -29.41 14.35 17.56
CA ILE A 135 -28.11 14.49 18.25
C ILE A 135 -27.29 13.19 18.17
N LEU A 136 -27.95 12.03 18.25
CA LEU A 136 -27.31 10.71 18.20
C LEU A 136 -26.93 10.23 16.79
N GLY A 137 -27.17 11.04 15.75
CA GLY A 137 -27.09 10.59 14.36
C GLY A 137 -25.76 9.88 14.03
N GLU A 138 -24.63 10.50 14.32
CA GLU A 138 -23.32 9.92 13.99
C GLU A 138 -23.01 8.61 14.72
N GLU A 139 -23.47 8.50 15.97
CA GLU A 139 -23.32 7.29 16.75
C GLU A 139 -24.13 6.14 16.16
N ILE A 140 -25.34 6.43 15.67
CA ILE A 140 -26.17 5.42 15.00
C ILE A 140 -25.57 5.03 13.64
N ILE A 141 -25.06 5.99 12.88
CA ILE A 141 -24.39 5.72 11.59
C ILE A 141 -23.28 4.70 11.81
N ASP A 142 -22.35 5.00 12.72
CA ASP A 142 -21.20 4.14 13.02
C ASP A 142 -21.63 2.71 13.40
N ARG A 143 -22.66 2.57 14.24
CA ARG A 143 -23.21 1.25 14.63
C ARG A 143 -23.78 0.45 13.47
N LEU A 144 -24.36 1.11 12.47
CA LEU A 144 -25.04 0.44 11.34
C LEU A 144 -24.11 0.22 10.12
N MET A 145 -22.91 0.81 10.11
CA MET A 145 -22.02 0.76 8.95
C MET A 145 -21.61 -0.65 8.54
N ASP A 146 -21.42 -1.59 9.47
CA ASP A 146 -21.07 -2.98 9.13
C ASP A 146 -22.17 -3.66 8.31
N VAL A 147 -23.43 -3.48 8.73
CA VAL A 147 -24.60 -4.01 8.00
C VAL A 147 -24.71 -3.35 6.62
N VAL A 148 -24.45 -2.05 6.54
CA VAL A 148 -24.46 -1.29 5.28
C VAL A 148 -23.39 -1.79 4.32
N ASN A 149 -22.15 -1.98 4.79
CA ASN A 149 -21.01 -2.42 4.00
C ASN A 149 -21.18 -3.85 3.46
N ILE A 150 -21.71 -4.75 4.28
CA ILE A 150 -21.87 -6.16 3.93
C ILE A 150 -23.13 -6.39 3.10
N SER A 151 -24.27 -5.79 3.49
CA SER A 151 -25.57 -6.15 2.91
C SER A 151 -26.10 -5.16 1.89
N ILE A 152 -25.88 -3.85 2.06
CA ILE A 152 -26.66 -2.83 1.36
C ILE A 152 -25.89 -2.24 0.19
N LEU A 153 -24.63 -1.86 0.38
CA LEU A 153 -23.82 -1.28 -0.71
C LEU A 153 -23.56 -2.25 -1.86
N PRO A 154 -23.24 -3.54 -1.62
CA PRO A 154 -23.12 -4.51 -2.71
C PRO A 154 -24.43 -4.71 -3.46
N LEU A 155 -25.56 -4.75 -2.74
CA LEU A 155 -26.90 -4.86 -3.31
C LEU A 155 -27.20 -3.68 -4.22
N LEU A 156 -27.04 -2.45 -3.72
CA LEU A 156 -27.27 -1.21 -4.48
C LEU A 156 -26.34 -1.08 -5.70
N SER A 157 -25.10 -1.55 -5.60
CA SER A 157 -24.11 -1.52 -6.70
C SER A 157 -24.44 -2.50 -7.83
N SER A 158 -25.24 -3.53 -7.54
CA SER A 158 -25.60 -4.57 -8.52
C SER A 158 -26.86 -4.27 -9.34
N LEU A 159 -27.61 -3.20 -9.00
CA LEU A 159 -28.90 -2.91 -9.60
C LEU A 159 -28.78 -2.44 -11.06
N THR A 160 -29.68 -2.93 -11.90
CA THR A 160 -29.84 -2.46 -13.28
C THR A 160 -30.98 -1.44 -13.39
N GLU A 161 -31.05 -0.67 -14.49
CA GLU A 161 -32.18 0.25 -14.75
C GLU A 161 -33.53 -0.49 -14.74
N SER A 162 -33.56 -1.74 -15.21
CA SER A 162 -34.75 -2.59 -15.17
C SER A 162 -35.15 -3.01 -13.75
N ASP A 163 -34.19 -3.22 -12.84
CA ASP A 163 -34.48 -3.53 -11.44
C ASP A 163 -34.98 -2.29 -10.69
N ILE A 164 -34.39 -1.14 -11.01
CA ILE A 164 -34.77 0.16 -10.45
C ILE A 164 -36.24 0.48 -10.80
N GLU A 165 -36.60 0.37 -12.07
CA GLU A 165 -37.98 0.60 -12.53
C GLU A 165 -38.93 -0.53 -12.08
N GLY A 166 -38.45 -1.77 -12.10
CA GLY A 166 -39.27 -2.95 -11.88
C GLY A 166 -39.74 -3.15 -10.44
N TRP A 167 -38.85 -2.97 -9.45
CA TRP A 167 -39.17 -3.30 -8.06
C TRP A 167 -38.55 -2.36 -7.00
N LEU A 168 -37.47 -1.64 -7.28
CA LEU A 168 -36.89 -0.71 -6.30
C LEU A 168 -37.79 0.50 -6.03
N LEU A 169 -38.24 1.17 -7.10
CA LEU A 169 -38.99 2.43 -6.98
C LEU A 169 -40.48 2.17 -6.71
N PRO A 170 -41.07 2.84 -5.70
CA PRO A 170 -42.52 2.80 -5.50
C PRO A 170 -43.30 3.23 -6.74
N LYS A 171 -44.43 2.59 -6.99
CA LYS A 171 -45.35 2.94 -8.10
C LYS A 171 -46.10 4.26 -7.87
N ASN A 172 -46.38 4.59 -6.62
CA ASN A 172 -47.01 5.85 -6.23
C ASN A 172 -45.97 6.99 -6.27
N LEU A 173 -46.31 8.11 -6.93
CA LEU A 173 -45.40 9.24 -7.16
C LEU A 173 -44.93 9.92 -5.86
N GLU A 174 -45.82 10.17 -4.90
CA GLU A 174 -45.47 10.81 -3.62
C GLU A 174 -44.55 9.91 -2.78
N LYS A 175 -44.88 8.61 -2.72
CA LYS A 175 -44.03 7.61 -2.05
C LYS A 175 -42.67 7.46 -2.74
N ARG A 176 -42.63 7.58 -4.07
CA ARG A 176 -41.40 7.53 -4.86
C ARG A 176 -40.48 8.71 -4.54
N GLU A 177 -41.02 9.92 -4.47
CA GLU A 177 -40.22 11.11 -4.12
C GLU A 177 -39.64 10.99 -2.70
N SER A 178 -40.48 10.64 -1.72
CA SER A 178 -40.03 10.43 -0.34
C SER A 178 -38.94 9.35 -0.24
N TYR A 179 -39.09 8.23 -0.97
CA TYR A 179 -38.11 7.16 -1.00
C TYR A 179 -36.76 7.60 -1.59
N LEU A 180 -36.78 8.32 -2.71
CA LEU A 180 -35.56 8.81 -3.35
C LEU A 180 -34.82 9.80 -2.46
N VAL A 181 -35.52 10.67 -1.76
CA VAL A 181 -34.89 11.60 -0.80
C VAL A 181 -34.14 10.82 0.27
N SER A 182 -34.79 9.82 0.88
CA SER A 182 -34.15 9.00 1.91
C SER A 182 -32.95 8.22 1.38
N LEU A 183 -33.04 7.71 0.15
CA LEU A 183 -31.92 7.05 -0.51
C LEU A 183 -30.75 8.00 -0.73
N LEU A 184 -31.01 9.25 -1.13
CA LEU A 184 -29.95 10.26 -1.31
C LEU A 184 -29.30 10.67 0.01
N GLU A 185 -30.10 10.91 1.05
CA GLU A 185 -29.62 11.23 2.40
C GLU A 185 -28.75 10.10 2.97
N PHE A 186 -29.17 8.85 2.74
CA PHE A 186 -28.42 7.65 3.10
C PHE A 186 -27.08 7.61 2.36
N LEU A 187 -27.10 7.72 1.02
CA LEU A 187 -25.87 7.69 0.21
C LEU A 187 -24.91 8.82 0.58
N TYR A 188 -25.41 10.03 0.82
CA TYR A 188 -24.59 11.16 1.26
C TYR A 188 -23.84 10.83 2.55
N GLN A 189 -24.52 10.33 3.58
CA GLN A 189 -23.90 10.01 4.86
C GLN A 189 -22.92 8.84 4.76
N VAL A 190 -23.24 7.82 3.95
CA VAL A 190 -22.30 6.72 3.69
C VAL A 190 -21.05 7.21 2.97
N ILE A 191 -21.19 8.11 1.99
CA ILE A 191 -20.06 8.71 1.29
C ILE A 191 -19.22 9.58 2.22
N ASP A 192 -19.86 10.32 3.15
CA ASP A 192 -19.17 11.15 4.14
C ASP A 192 -18.29 10.29 5.07
N VAL A 193 -18.77 9.10 5.46
CA VAL A 193 -18.02 8.15 6.31
C VAL A 193 -16.93 7.40 5.54
N LEU A 194 -17.26 6.81 4.38
CA LEU A 194 -16.34 5.92 3.65
C LEU A 194 -15.39 6.66 2.71
N GLY A 195 -15.75 7.89 2.33
CA GLY A 195 -15.13 8.64 1.24
C GLY A 195 -15.66 8.22 -0.13
N ILE A 196 -15.85 9.20 -1.02
CA ILE A 196 -16.39 9.01 -2.38
C ILE A 196 -15.53 8.08 -3.28
N GLU A 197 -14.26 7.87 -2.93
CA GLU A 197 -13.34 7.00 -3.66
C GLU A 197 -13.47 5.52 -3.28
N ASN A 198 -14.25 5.21 -2.24
CA ASN A 198 -14.41 3.84 -1.78
C ASN A 198 -15.14 2.99 -2.86
N PRO A 199 -14.59 1.82 -3.25
CA PRO A 199 -15.13 1.02 -4.34
C PRO A 199 -16.53 0.44 -4.06
N LEU A 200 -16.98 0.43 -2.80
CA LEU A 200 -18.33 -0.01 -2.44
C LEU A 200 -19.40 1.05 -2.72
N ILE A 201 -19.03 2.32 -2.97
CA ILE A 201 -20.01 3.38 -3.22
C ILE A 201 -20.68 3.17 -4.58
N PRO A 202 -22.02 3.04 -4.64
CA PRO A 202 -22.75 2.80 -5.87
C PRO A 202 -22.93 4.10 -6.69
N LEU A 203 -21.84 4.77 -7.09
CA LEU A 203 -21.91 6.01 -7.87
C LEU A 203 -22.76 5.88 -9.16
N PRO A 204 -22.69 4.78 -9.93
CA PRO A 204 -23.54 4.61 -11.12
C PRO A 204 -25.04 4.62 -10.84
N LEU A 205 -25.46 4.24 -9.62
CA LEU A 205 -26.87 4.13 -9.24
C LEU A 205 -27.59 5.47 -9.37
N LEU A 206 -26.94 6.58 -9.00
CA LEU A 206 -27.53 7.92 -9.07
C LEU A 206 -27.90 8.32 -10.50
N ARG A 207 -27.01 7.99 -11.45
CA ARG A 207 -27.23 8.20 -12.89
C ARG A 207 -28.32 7.27 -13.41
N GLN A 208 -28.27 5.98 -13.08
CA GLN A 208 -29.27 5.00 -13.51
C GLN A 208 -30.69 5.40 -13.04
N ILE A 209 -30.83 5.84 -11.79
CA ILE A 209 -32.10 6.37 -11.26
C ILE A 209 -32.53 7.62 -12.04
N SER A 210 -31.60 8.53 -12.36
CA SER A 210 -31.90 9.72 -13.15
C SER A 210 -32.38 9.40 -14.58
N ASN A 211 -31.94 8.29 -15.18
CA ASN A 211 -32.39 7.84 -16.49
C ASN A 211 -33.81 7.27 -16.44
N VAL A 212 -34.14 6.53 -15.38
CA VAL A 212 -35.48 5.93 -15.17
C VAL A 212 -36.54 7.02 -14.89
N ILE A 213 -36.18 8.08 -14.16
CA ILE A 213 -37.10 9.17 -13.80
C ILE A 213 -37.16 10.21 -14.96
N SER A 214 -38.00 9.93 -15.97
CA SER A 214 -38.27 10.82 -17.11
C SER A 214 -38.91 12.17 -16.71
N ASN A 215 -38.77 13.20 -17.56
CA ASN A 215 -39.04 14.64 -17.31
C ASN A 215 -40.48 15.06 -16.94
N ASP A 216 -41.45 14.15 -16.83
CA ASP A 216 -42.89 14.49 -16.77
C ASP A 216 -43.43 14.85 -15.37
N THR A 217 -42.58 14.91 -14.34
CA THR A 217 -42.95 15.47 -13.04
C THR A 217 -41.87 16.45 -12.58
N ILE A 218 -42.03 17.72 -12.97
CA ILE A 218 -41.21 18.83 -12.46
C ILE A 218 -41.65 19.09 -11.00
N THR A 219 -41.17 18.26 -10.09
CA THR A 219 -41.10 18.58 -8.66
C THR A 219 -39.73 19.20 -8.37
N ASN A 220 -39.65 20.10 -7.39
CA ASN A 220 -38.40 20.79 -7.02
C ASN A 220 -37.26 19.80 -6.69
N PHE A 221 -37.60 18.62 -6.16
CA PHE A 221 -36.65 17.56 -5.85
C PHE A 221 -36.06 16.88 -7.09
N SER A 222 -36.82 16.65 -8.17
CA SER A 222 -36.30 15.98 -9.37
C SER A 222 -35.23 16.80 -10.09
N VAL A 223 -35.35 18.14 -10.02
CA VAL A 223 -34.33 19.10 -10.47
C VAL A 223 -33.06 18.99 -9.62
N ALA A 224 -33.21 18.95 -8.29
CA ALA A 224 -32.10 18.78 -7.35
C ALA A 224 -31.37 17.45 -7.55
N TRP A 225 -32.11 16.33 -7.68
CA TRP A 225 -31.54 15.01 -7.95
C TRP A 225 -30.67 14.99 -9.21
N LYS A 226 -31.21 15.50 -10.33
CA LYS A 226 -30.48 15.56 -11.61
C LYS A 226 -29.19 16.36 -11.48
N GLY A 227 -29.25 17.52 -10.82
CA GLY A 227 -28.06 18.33 -10.60
C GLY A 227 -27.03 17.66 -9.69
N ILE A 228 -27.46 17.00 -8.63
CA ILE A 228 -26.59 16.25 -7.71
C ILE A 228 -25.92 15.07 -8.43
N SER A 229 -26.69 14.30 -9.21
CA SER A 229 -26.13 13.23 -10.06
C SER A 229 -25.09 13.76 -11.02
N GLN A 230 -25.34 14.92 -11.66
CA GLN A 230 -24.36 15.55 -12.56
C GLN A 230 -23.09 16.03 -11.84
N ILE A 231 -23.22 16.57 -10.63
CA ILE A 231 -22.08 17.00 -9.81
C ILE A 231 -21.20 15.79 -9.48
N LEU A 232 -21.80 14.67 -9.06
CA LEU A 232 -21.08 13.45 -8.68
C LEU A 232 -20.50 12.71 -9.91
N ASP A 233 -21.19 12.75 -11.05
CA ASP A 233 -20.69 12.23 -12.33
C ASP A 233 -19.50 13.03 -12.87
N ALA A 234 -19.55 14.36 -12.73
CA ALA A 234 -18.44 15.25 -13.13
C ALA A 234 -17.18 14.99 -12.29
N TYR A 235 -17.34 14.58 -11.02
CA TYR A 235 -16.24 14.11 -10.19
C TYR A 235 -15.65 12.78 -10.71
N SER A 236 -16.50 11.89 -11.24
CA SER A 236 -16.12 10.59 -11.81
C SER A 236 -15.46 10.68 -13.20
N GLY A 237 -15.40 11.88 -13.79
CA GLY A 237 -14.73 12.15 -15.06
C GLY A 237 -15.59 11.99 -16.31
N ASP A 238 -16.90 11.75 -16.15
CA ASP A 238 -17.76 11.31 -17.26
C ASP A 238 -18.49 12.42 -18.02
N ASN A 239 -18.67 13.63 -17.48
CA ASN A 239 -19.44 14.70 -18.16
C ASN A 239 -19.10 16.12 -17.69
N ALA A 240 -19.39 17.11 -18.54
CA ALA A 240 -19.27 18.53 -18.21
C ALA A 240 -20.43 19.00 -17.31
N LEU A 241 -20.09 19.64 -16.19
CA LEU A 241 -21.03 20.19 -15.21
C LEU A 241 -21.86 21.34 -15.83
N GLN A 242 -23.19 21.25 -15.81
CA GLN A 242 -24.04 22.32 -16.35
C GLN A 242 -24.03 23.56 -15.45
N SER A 243 -23.77 24.73 -16.01
CA SER A 243 -23.66 25.99 -15.26
C SER A 243 -24.97 26.48 -14.65
N SER A 244 -26.12 26.04 -15.18
CA SER A 244 -27.45 26.45 -14.71
C SER A 244 -27.78 25.92 -13.31
N PHE A 245 -27.29 24.73 -12.94
CA PHE A 245 -27.61 24.12 -11.64
C PHE A 245 -26.84 24.75 -10.46
N LEU A 246 -25.64 25.27 -10.72
CA LEU A 246 -24.85 26.00 -9.73
C LEU A 246 -25.31 27.46 -9.54
N SER A 247 -26.39 27.87 -10.24
CA SER A 247 -26.95 29.21 -10.12
C SER A 247 -27.88 29.28 -8.91
N PRO A 248 -27.76 30.29 -8.02
CA PRO A 248 -28.65 30.47 -6.86
C PRO A 248 -30.13 30.75 -7.21
N LYS A 249 -30.50 30.73 -8.50
CA LYS A 249 -31.87 30.96 -9.01
C LYS A 249 -32.61 29.68 -9.42
N THR A 250 -32.04 28.49 -9.20
CA THR A 250 -32.76 27.23 -9.44
C THR A 250 -33.93 27.10 -8.48
N SER A 251 -35.15 26.91 -9.00
CA SER A 251 -36.34 26.60 -8.20
C SER A 251 -36.14 25.27 -7.50
N THR A 252 -35.86 25.31 -6.20
CA THR A 252 -35.74 24.13 -5.34
C THR A 252 -36.45 24.43 -4.01
N ASP A 253 -36.83 23.39 -3.27
CA ASP A 253 -37.33 23.53 -1.90
C ASP A 253 -36.16 23.67 -0.90
N GLN A 254 -36.46 24.10 0.33
CA GLN A 254 -35.46 24.38 1.35
C GLN A 254 -34.59 23.15 1.70
N ARG A 255 -35.19 21.95 1.79
CA ARG A 255 -34.46 20.71 2.08
C ARG A 255 -33.49 20.36 0.95
N SER A 256 -33.97 20.41 -0.29
CA SER A 256 -33.15 20.18 -1.48
C SER A 256 -32.00 21.20 -1.57
N ASN A 257 -32.24 22.48 -1.25
CA ASN A 257 -31.20 23.51 -1.23
C ASN A 257 -30.11 23.22 -0.18
N ALA A 258 -30.50 22.82 1.03
CA ALA A 258 -29.56 22.43 2.08
C ALA A 258 -28.71 21.20 1.68
N MET A 259 -29.34 20.20 1.06
CA MET A 259 -28.65 18.99 0.57
C MET A 259 -27.58 19.31 -0.48
N VAL A 260 -27.87 20.22 -1.42
CA VAL A 260 -26.89 20.70 -2.40
C VAL A 260 -25.68 21.31 -1.70
N GLY A 261 -25.88 22.16 -0.69
CA GLY A 261 -24.80 22.74 0.10
C GLY A 261 -23.93 21.67 0.79
N HIS A 262 -24.56 20.68 1.43
CA HIS A 262 -23.86 19.56 2.06
C HIS A 262 -23.00 18.76 1.08
N ILE A 263 -23.53 18.45 -0.10
CA ILE A 263 -22.80 17.69 -1.14
C ILE A 263 -21.64 18.51 -1.71
N LEU A 264 -21.84 19.80 -2.00
CA LEU A 264 -20.78 20.70 -2.44
C LEU A 264 -19.66 20.78 -1.38
N SER A 265 -20.02 20.87 -0.09
CA SER A 265 -19.07 20.87 1.03
C SER A 265 -18.29 19.56 1.12
N MET A 266 -18.97 18.41 1.08
CA MET A 266 -18.35 17.09 1.14
C MET A 266 -17.33 16.89 0.00
N LEU A 267 -17.69 17.32 -1.22
CA LEU A 267 -16.79 17.24 -2.37
C LEU A 267 -15.53 18.09 -2.20
N LEU A 268 -15.65 19.31 -1.66
CA LEU A 268 -14.49 20.18 -1.42
C LEU A 268 -13.59 19.70 -0.28
N SER A 269 -14.17 19.04 0.73
CA SER A 269 -13.41 18.42 1.82
C SER A 269 -12.54 17.25 1.32
N ASN A 270 -12.80 16.71 0.13
CA ASN A 270 -12.02 15.61 -0.44
C ASN A 270 -10.71 16.11 -1.08
N LYS A 271 -9.58 15.65 -0.55
CA LYS A 271 -8.21 16.04 -0.95
C LYS A 271 -7.91 15.79 -2.43
N ALA A 272 -8.57 14.83 -3.09
CA ALA A 272 -8.35 14.55 -4.51
C ALA A 272 -8.90 15.64 -5.45
N LEU A 273 -9.94 16.37 -5.03
CA LEU A 273 -10.51 17.51 -5.77
C LEU A 273 -9.61 18.76 -5.67
N LEU A 274 -8.80 18.86 -4.60
CA LEU A 274 -7.92 20.00 -4.31
C LEU A 274 -6.48 19.85 -4.84
N ALA A 275 -6.10 18.67 -5.32
CA ALA A 275 -4.73 18.36 -5.75
C ALA A 275 -4.29 19.10 -7.03
N GLU A 276 -5.23 19.50 -7.90
CA GLU A 276 -5.02 20.47 -8.99
C GLU A 276 -6.32 21.25 -9.28
N PRO A 277 -6.29 22.59 -9.47
CA PRO A 277 -7.49 23.37 -9.76
C PRO A 277 -7.99 23.10 -11.18
N LYS A 278 -8.76 22.03 -11.37
CA LYS A 278 -9.56 21.80 -12.57
C LYS A 278 -10.78 22.74 -12.55
N ALA A 279 -11.31 23.09 -13.74
CA ALA A 279 -12.51 23.92 -13.86
C ALA A 279 -13.69 23.45 -12.98
N PRO A 280 -13.99 22.14 -12.82
CA PRO A 280 -15.06 21.67 -11.93
C PRO A 280 -14.80 21.97 -10.44
N ALA A 281 -13.56 21.85 -9.95
CA ALA A 281 -13.22 22.13 -8.55
C ALA A 281 -13.42 23.60 -8.20
N GLN A 282 -13.00 24.50 -9.09
CA GLN A 282 -13.23 25.93 -8.96
C GLN A 282 -14.73 26.28 -9.06
N MET A 283 -15.48 25.59 -9.91
CA MET A 283 -16.93 25.75 -10.01
C MET A 283 -17.65 25.31 -8.73
N VAL A 284 -17.27 24.17 -8.15
CA VAL A 284 -17.83 23.68 -6.88
C VAL A 284 -17.46 24.61 -5.73
N ALA A 285 -16.19 25.04 -5.64
CA ALA A 285 -15.72 26.02 -4.64
C ALA A 285 -16.49 27.34 -4.73
N LYS A 286 -16.66 27.85 -5.96
CA LYS A 286 -17.44 29.06 -6.20
C LYS A 286 -18.90 28.87 -5.84
N ALA A 287 -19.51 27.77 -6.27
CA ALA A 287 -20.91 27.46 -5.95
C ALA A 287 -21.16 27.34 -4.46
N LEU A 288 -20.26 26.69 -3.69
CA LEU A 288 -20.37 26.65 -2.24
C LEU A 288 -20.21 28.05 -1.62
N SER A 289 -19.28 28.86 -2.14
CA SER A 289 -19.09 30.23 -1.66
C SER A 289 -20.29 31.15 -1.97
N ASP A 290 -21.03 30.86 -3.05
CA ASP A 290 -22.23 31.58 -3.48
C ASP A 290 -23.51 31.01 -2.85
N TRP A 291 -23.48 29.78 -2.32
CA TRP A 291 -24.63 29.12 -1.70
C TRP A 291 -25.16 29.91 -0.50
N ARG A 292 -26.47 30.08 -0.41
CA ARG A 292 -27.17 30.74 0.71
C ARG A 292 -28.50 30.02 0.98
N PRO A 293 -29.06 30.12 2.19
CA PRO A 293 -30.44 29.77 2.43
C PRO A 293 -31.39 30.53 1.49
N LEU A 294 -32.50 29.92 1.10
CA LEU A 294 -33.50 30.56 0.23
C LEU A 294 -34.10 31.83 0.85
N SER A 295 -34.15 31.89 2.18
CA SER A 295 -34.57 33.05 2.97
C SER A 295 -33.45 33.43 3.95
N LEU A 296 -32.88 34.62 3.80
CA LEU A 296 -31.82 35.10 4.70
C LEU A 296 -32.36 35.60 6.04
N SER A 297 -33.60 36.11 6.11
CA SER A 297 -34.18 36.64 7.35
C SER A 297 -34.76 35.54 8.24
N SER A 298 -35.30 34.49 7.63
CA SER A 298 -35.88 33.33 8.32
C SER A 298 -35.64 32.08 7.49
N PRO A 299 -34.43 31.49 7.56
CA PRO A 299 -34.11 30.23 6.88
C PRO A 299 -34.89 29.07 7.51
N SER A 300 -34.99 27.95 6.78
CA SER A 300 -35.43 26.69 7.42
C SER A 300 -34.40 26.18 8.43
N THR A 301 -34.84 25.32 9.35
CA THR A 301 -33.96 24.65 10.31
C THR A 301 -32.80 23.91 9.62
N MET A 302 -33.09 23.15 8.56
CA MET A 302 -32.06 22.39 7.85
C MET A 302 -31.05 23.29 7.13
N GLU A 303 -31.51 24.36 6.44
CA GLU A 303 -30.60 25.32 5.79
C GLU A 303 -29.75 26.08 6.82
N TYR A 304 -30.29 26.34 8.00
CA TYR A 304 -29.56 26.98 9.09
C TYR A 304 -28.42 26.12 9.63
N LEU A 305 -28.65 24.82 9.81
CA LEU A 305 -27.61 23.85 10.19
C LEU A 305 -26.59 23.63 9.06
N ALA A 306 -27.05 23.56 7.80
CA ALA A 306 -26.18 23.48 6.63
C ALA A 306 -25.26 24.71 6.55
N ALA A 307 -25.80 25.92 6.67
CA ALA A 307 -25.02 27.15 6.70
C ALA A 307 -23.98 27.14 7.84
N THR A 308 -24.38 26.68 9.03
CA THR A 308 -23.46 26.53 10.17
C THR A 308 -22.32 25.57 9.85
N SER A 309 -22.56 24.51 9.07
CA SER A 309 -21.59 23.47 8.76
C SER A 309 -20.44 23.93 7.87
N PHE A 310 -20.69 24.84 6.91
CA PHE A 310 -19.69 25.15 5.87
C PHE A 310 -19.60 26.61 5.41
N CYS A 311 -20.54 27.51 5.75
CA CYS A 311 -20.45 28.92 5.35
C CYS A 311 -19.45 29.71 6.21
N SER A 312 -18.75 30.71 5.66
CA SER A 312 -17.85 31.56 6.46
C SER A 312 -18.59 32.34 7.57
N GLN A 313 -17.86 32.78 8.60
CA GLN A 313 -18.48 33.50 9.72
C GLN A 313 -19.23 34.77 9.26
N SER A 314 -18.65 35.52 8.33
CA SER A 314 -19.29 36.72 7.77
C SER A 314 -20.61 36.40 7.05
N GLN A 315 -20.75 35.23 6.45
CA GLN A 315 -22.03 34.78 5.88
C GLN A 315 -23.00 34.39 6.99
N ILE A 316 -22.55 33.65 8.00
CA ILE A 316 -23.39 33.24 9.13
C ILE A 316 -23.97 34.46 9.86
N ASP A 317 -23.18 35.52 10.06
CA ASP A 317 -23.61 36.75 10.72
C ASP A 317 -24.74 37.48 9.95
N THR A 318 -24.86 37.24 8.64
CA THR A 318 -25.94 37.80 7.80
C THR A 318 -27.20 36.94 7.74
N ILE A 319 -27.12 35.69 8.22
CA ILE A 319 -28.22 34.74 8.20
C ILE A 319 -29.00 34.85 9.52
N GLY A 320 -30.29 35.16 9.41
CA GLY A 320 -31.24 35.17 10.53
C GLY A 320 -31.47 33.79 11.13
N LYS A 321 -32.21 33.75 12.24
CA LYS A 321 -32.62 32.48 12.86
C LYS A 321 -33.88 31.93 12.20
N PRO A 322 -34.06 30.60 12.20
CA PRO A 322 -35.34 29.99 11.82
C PRO A 322 -36.51 30.53 12.67
N SER A 323 -37.72 30.43 12.14
CA SER A 323 -38.94 30.85 12.84
C SER A 323 -39.16 30.07 14.15
N PHE A 324 -38.73 28.81 14.18
CA PHE A 324 -38.78 27.95 15.34
C PHE A 324 -37.44 27.24 15.49
N VAL A 325 -36.88 27.26 16.69
CA VAL A 325 -35.59 26.62 16.99
C VAL A 325 -35.82 25.67 18.16
N THR A 326 -35.64 24.37 17.92
CA THR A 326 -35.73 23.34 18.96
C THR A 326 -34.44 23.28 19.78
N VAL A 327 -34.53 22.62 20.94
CA VAL A 327 -33.39 22.28 21.79
C VAL A 327 -32.35 21.49 20.98
N ASP A 328 -32.79 20.48 20.22
CA ASP A 328 -31.91 19.64 19.39
C ASP A 328 -31.20 20.43 18.31
N THR A 329 -31.90 21.36 17.65
CA THR A 329 -31.30 22.25 16.64
C THR A 329 -30.21 23.12 17.27
N MET A 330 -30.41 23.62 18.49
CA MET A 330 -29.36 24.37 19.19
C MET A 330 -28.18 23.48 19.57
N ALA A 331 -28.45 22.28 20.08
CA ALA A 331 -27.42 21.30 20.42
C ALA A 331 -26.56 20.97 19.20
N LEU A 332 -27.20 20.55 18.10
CA LEU A 332 -26.56 20.23 16.82
C LEU A 332 -25.76 21.42 16.26
N ARG A 333 -26.31 22.63 16.34
CA ARG A 333 -25.57 23.84 15.94
C ARG A 333 -24.29 24.02 16.76
N GLY A 334 -24.36 23.82 18.08
CA GLY A 334 -23.19 23.89 18.95
C GLY A 334 -22.13 22.83 18.62
N LEU A 335 -22.55 21.59 18.36
CA LEU A 335 -21.67 20.50 17.92
C LEU A 335 -20.98 20.84 16.59
N LEU A 336 -21.73 21.35 15.61
CA LEU A 336 -21.20 21.77 14.31
C LEU A 336 -20.18 22.91 14.44
N LEU A 337 -20.46 23.92 15.28
CA LEU A 337 -19.50 25.02 15.54
C LEU A 337 -18.21 24.51 16.17
N SER A 338 -18.30 23.52 17.08
CA SER A 338 -17.10 22.91 17.66
C SER A 338 -16.23 22.23 16.60
N ARG A 339 -16.83 21.44 15.69
CA ARG A 339 -16.10 20.81 14.56
C ARG A 339 -15.40 21.82 13.65
N ARG A 340 -15.99 23.01 13.52
CA ARG A 340 -15.41 24.14 12.79
C ARG A 340 -14.35 24.92 13.56
N LYS A 341 -13.98 24.46 14.75
CA LYS A 341 -13.02 25.09 15.66
C LYS A 341 -13.47 26.46 16.16
N GLN A 342 -14.78 26.71 16.18
CA GLN A 342 -15.39 27.93 16.73
C GLN A 342 -15.83 27.70 18.17
N HIS A 343 -14.87 27.32 19.02
CA HIS A 343 -15.14 26.82 20.37
C HIS A 343 -15.82 27.85 21.27
N GLU A 344 -15.57 29.14 21.11
CA GLU A 344 -16.22 30.19 21.90
C GLU A 344 -17.74 30.26 21.64
N ASP A 345 -18.15 30.18 20.38
CA ASP A 345 -19.57 30.22 20.02
C ASP A 345 -20.26 28.89 20.30
N ALA A 346 -19.54 27.78 20.11
CA ALA A 346 -20.01 26.46 20.53
C ALA A 346 -20.33 26.43 22.03
N VAL A 347 -19.42 26.91 22.89
CA VAL A 347 -19.64 26.99 24.34
C VAL A 347 -20.87 27.83 24.69
N LYS A 348 -21.03 29.01 24.07
CA LYS A 348 -22.19 29.88 24.34
C LYS A 348 -23.51 29.15 24.07
N ILE A 349 -23.58 28.41 22.97
CA ILE A 349 -24.78 27.68 22.58
C ILE A 349 -24.96 26.44 23.45
N LEU A 350 -23.99 25.53 23.48
CA LEU A 350 -24.09 24.26 24.20
C LEU A 350 -24.36 24.47 25.70
N ASN A 351 -23.69 25.43 26.33
CA ASN A 351 -23.92 25.74 27.75
C ASN A 351 -25.32 26.32 28.01
N SER A 352 -25.88 27.06 27.05
CA SER A 352 -27.26 27.57 27.18
C SER A 352 -28.32 26.47 26.98
N THR A 353 -27.98 25.40 26.26
CA THR A 353 -28.92 24.35 25.85
C THR A 353 -28.86 23.10 26.74
N ILE A 354 -27.76 22.89 27.47
CA ILE A 354 -27.52 21.66 28.26
C ILE A 354 -28.60 21.36 29.31
N VAL A 355 -29.16 22.39 29.94
CA VAL A 355 -30.23 22.25 30.95
C VAL A 355 -31.52 21.77 30.28
N ASP A 356 -31.83 22.31 29.10
CA ASP A 356 -33.02 21.93 28.34
C ASP A 356 -32.92 20.49 27.83
N ILE A 357 -31.73 20.05 27.39
CA ILE A 357 -31.47 18.66 26.99
C ILE A 357 -31.63 17.71 28.18
N SER A 358 -31.09 18.07 29.34
CA SER A 358 -31.23 17.27 30.56
C SER A 358 -32.69 17.13 30.98
N SER A 359 -33.47 18.20 30.84
CA SER A 359 -34.92 18.20 31.11
C SER A 359 -35.69 17.32 30.10
N LEU A 360 -35.32 17.38 28.82
CA LEU A 360 -36.02 16.69 27.74
C LEU A 360 -35.73 15.18 27.70
N TYR A 361 -34.46 14.79 27.79
CA TYR A 361 -34.03 13.39 27.63
C TYR A 361 -33.67 12.70 28.94
N GLY A 362 -33.46 13.46 30.02
CA GLY A 362 -33.07 12.96 31.32
C GLY A 362 -31.54 12.84 31.51
N PRO A 363 -31.08 12.70 32.78
CA PRO A 363 -29.66 12.78 33.15
C PRO A 363 -28.80 11.61 32.65
N SER A 364 -29.42 10.45 32.39
CA SER A 364 -28.74 9.24 31.91
C SER A 364 -28.82 9.06 30.38
N SER A 365 -29.43 10.02 29.67
CA SER A 365 -29.55 9.97 28.22
C SER A 365 -28.19 10.08 27.52
N MET A 366 -28.05 9.41 26.38
CA MET A 366 -26.82 9.48 25.59
C MET A 366 -26.61 10.87 25.01
N ASP A 367 -27.70 11.55 24.64
CA ASP A 367 -27.74 12.91 24.10
C ASP A 367 -27.08 13.92 25.04
N LEU A 368 -27.46 13.90 26.32
CA LEU A 368 -26.84 14.74 27.33
C LEU A 368 -25.36 14.43 27.49
N GLY A 369 -24.98 13.16 27.43
CA GLY A 369 -23.58 12.73 27.55
C GLY A 369 -22.70 13.28 26.44
N ILE A 370 -23.14 13.15 25.18
CA ILE A 370 -22.44 13.67 24.00
C ILE A 370 -22.29 15.19 24.08
N VAL A 371 -23.39 15.90 24.36
CA VAL A 371 -23.38 17.37 24.42
C VAL A 371 -22.51 17.88 25.57
N THR A 372 -22.57 17.24 26.73
CA THR A 372 -21.74 17.61 27.89
C THR A 372 -20.26 17.35 27.61
N ALA A 373 -19.91 16.20 27.03
CA ALA A 373 -18.53 15.89 26.69
C ALA A 373 -17.96 16.90 25.69
N GLU A 374 -18.72 17.27 24.67
CA GLU A 374 -18.26 18.24 23.67
C GLU A 374 -18.17 19.67 24.22
N LEU A 375 -19.10 20.07 25.09
CA LEU A 375 -19.01 21.33 25.83
C LEU A 375 -17.73 21.37 26.69
N ALA A 376 -17.43 20.30 27.40
CA ALA A 376 -16.23 20.18 28.22
C ALA A 376 -14.95 20.19 27.38
N ASN A 377 -14.94 19.51 26.22
CA ASN A 377 -13.84 19.58 25.26
C ASN A 377 -13.58 21.02 24.81
N CYS A 378 -14.63 21.76 24.47
CA CYS A 378 -14.50 23.17 24.10
C CYS A 378 -13.92 24.01 25.24
N TYR A 379 -14.39 23.81 26.48
CA TYR A 379 -13.82 24.48 27.66
C TYR A 379 -12.34 24.14 27.86
N ASN A 380 -11.96 22.87 27.72
CA ASN A 380 -10.56 22.43 27.82
C ASN A 380 -9.68 23.12 26.77
N ILE A 381 -10.14 23.20 25.51
CA ILE A 381 -9.42 23.89 24.43
C ILE A 381 -9.26 25.39 24.73
N LEU A 382 -10.29 26.01 25.30
CA LEU A 382 -10.30 27.44 25.67
C LEU A 382 -9.58 27.74 27.00
N ARG A 383 -8.90 26.77 27.62
CA ARG A 383 -8.23 26.92 28.93
C ARG A 383 -9.18 27.33 30.06
N GLN A 384 -10.39 26.76 30.04
CA GLN A 384 -11.42 26.92 31.07
C GLN A 384 -11.70 25.58 31.75
N GLU A 385 -10.64 24.85 32.11
CA GLU A 385 -10.71 23.48 32.64
C GLU A 385 -11.55 23.39 33.94
N ASP A 386 -11.62 24.45 34.75
CA ASP A 386 -12.50 24.52 35.93
C ASP A 386 -13.98 24.33 35.58
N LYS A 387 -14.44 24.97 34.50
CA LYS A 387 -15.83 24.88 34.04
C LYS A 387 -16.12 23.53 33.40
N ALA A 388 -15.14 22.97 32.68
CA ALA A 388 -15.22 21.63 32.14
C ALA A 388 -15.39 20.59 33.26
N GLU A 389 -14.55 20.66 34.30
CA GLU A 389 -14.61 19.76 35.45
C GLU A 389 -15.96 19.87 36.19
N GLU A 390 -16.49 21.08 36.37
CA GLU A 390 -17.79 21.32 37.02
C GLU A 390 -18.96 20.67 36.26
N CYS A 391 -19.07 20.89 34.95
CA CYS A 391 -20.17 20.33 34.17
C CYS A 391 -20.07 18.79 34.02
N LEU A 392 -18.84 18.27 33.88
CA LEU A 392 -18.58 16.84 33.80
C LEU A 392 -18.92 16.12 35.09
N ARG A 393 -18.49 16.65 36.25
CA ARG A 393 -18.81 16.04 37.55
C ARG A 393 -20.30 16.00 37.80
N THR A 394 -21.02 17.06 37.47
CA THR A 394 -22.48 17.11 37.64
C THR A 394 -23.16 16.00 36.85
N THR A 395 -22.73 15.80 35.59
CA THR A 395 -23.32 14.79 34.69
C THR A 395 -22.91 13.36 35.09
N LEU A 396 -21.66 13.15 35.49
CA LEU A 396 -21.17 11.84 35.95
C LEU A 396 -21.79 11.44 37.29
N GLN A 397 -21.96 12.36 38.25
CA GLN A 397 -22.62 12.06 39.53
C GLN A 397 -24.08 11.66 39.38
N ALA A 398 -24.78 12.23 38.40
CA ALA A 398 -26.16 11.86 38.09
C ALA A 398 -26.28 10.44 37.51
N ARG A 399 -25.17 9.85 37.04
CA ARG A 399 -25.08 8.53 36.40
C ARG A 399 -24.45 7.54 37.37
N GLN A 400 -25.22 7.08 38.36
CA GLN A 400 -24.76 6.14 39.39
C GLN A 400 -24.67 4.68 38.92
N ASP A 401 -25.14 4.39 37.70
CA ASP A 401 -25.11 3.05 37.12
C ASP A 401 -23.74 2.77 36.46
N GLY A 402 -23.10 1.69 36.90
CA GLY A 402 -21.82 1.23 36.35
C GLY A 402 -21.88 0.84 34.86
N GLY A 403 -23.06 0.51 34.32
CA GLY A 403 -23.23 0.24 32.88
C GLY A 403 -23.16 1.49 32.00
N LEU A 404 -23.40 2.68 32.57
CA LEU A 404 -23.35 3.94 31.81
C LEU A 404 -21.92 4.46 31.62
N SER A 405 -20.98 4.06 32.47
CA SER A 405 -19.58 4.48 32.36
C SER A 405 -18.86 3.77 31.22
N THR A 406 -19.25 2.53 30.89
CA THR A 406 -18.71 1.75 29.77
C THR A 406 -19.40 2.06 28.44
N ARG A 407 -20.54 2.76 28.46
CA ARG A 407 -21.21 3.28 27.24
C ARG A 407 -20.37 4.40 26.62
N ARG A 408 -20.40 4.54 25.28
CA ARG A 408 -19.52 5.48 24.56
C ARG A 408 -19.54 6.92 25.06
N ASP A 409 -20.72 7.46 25.40
CA ASP A 409 -20.84 8.80 25.97
C ASP A 409 -20.27 8.91 27.38
N GLY A 410 -20.35 7.84 28.19
CA GLY A 410 -19.62 7.73 29.46
C GLY A 410 -18.11 7.81 29.24
N ILE A 411 -17.59 7.12 28.23
CA ILE A 411 -16.18 7.16 27.86
C ILE A 411 -15.76 8.56 27.38
N TYR A 412 -16.56 9.22 26.55
CA TYR A 412 -16.31 10.61 26.13
C TYR A 412 -16.22 11.57 27.33
N LEU A 413 -17.13 11.44 28.32
CA LEU A 413 -17.11 12.25 29.54
C LEU A 413 -15.85 11.98 30.38
N MET A 414 -15.45 10.72 30.53
CA MET A 414 -14.24 10.33 31.26
C MET A 414 -12.97 10.89 30.60
N LEU A 415 -12.87 10.77 29.27
CA LEU A 415 -11.73 11.32 28.53
C LEU A 415 -11.66 12.85 28.60
N ALA A 416 -12.80 13.53 28.48
CA ALA A 416 -12.88 14.99 28.64
C ALA A 416 -12.47 15.41 30.07
N LEU A 417 -12.85 14.64 31.10
CA LEU A 417 -12.45 14.90 32.49
C LEU A 417 -10.96 14.71 32.70
N ALA A 418 -10.40 13.63 32.14
CA ALA A 418 -8.97 13.39 32.16
C ALA A 418 -8.20 14.54 31.47
N ASP A 419 -8.71 15.04 30.34
CA ASP A 419 -8.14 16.19 29.63
C ASP A 419 -8.20 17.48 30.47
N SER A 420 -9.27 17.70 31.26
CA SER A 420 -9.36 18.82 32.22
C SER A 420 -8.29 18.72 33.31
N PHE A 421 -8.07 17.53 33.88
CA PHE A 421 -7.02 17.31 34.87
C PHE A 421 -5.62 17.50 34.29
N ILE A 422 -5.37 16.97 33.09
CA ILE A 422 -4.10 17.14 32.36
C ILE A 422 -3.83 18.61 32.06
N GLY A 423 -4.85 19.37 31.63
CA GLY A 423 -4.75 20.81 31.36
C GLY A 423 -4.35 21.63 32.59
N ARG A 424 -4.80 21.21 33.78
CA ARG A 424 -4.49 21.82 35.08
C ARG A 424 -3.23 21.28 35.74
N ALA A 425 -2.48 20.41 35.07
CA ALA A 425 -1.34 19.67 35.63
C ALA A 425 -1.67 18.80 36.87
N ARG A 426 -2.93 18.38 37.03
CA ARG A 426 -3.40 17.43 38.07
C ARG A 426 -3.30 15.99 37.57
N TYR A 427 -2.12 15.60 37.10
CA TYR A 427 -1.91 14.31 36.44
C TYR A 427 -2.26 13.09 37.30
N GLN A 428 -2.01 13.16 38.61
CA GLN A 428 -2.35 12.07 39.53
C GLN A 428 -3.85 11.73 39.55
N GLU A 429 -4.71 12.71 39.25
CA GLU A 429 -6.16 12.54 39.22
C GLU A 429 -6.67 12.04 37.87
N SER A 430 -5.91 12.23 36.78
CA SER A 430 -6.26 11.66 35.47
C SER A 430 -5.93 10.17 35.37
N VAL A 431 -4.88 9.70 36.06
CA VAL A 431 -4.41 8.30 36.03
C VAL A 431 -5.53 7.27 36.26
N PRO A 432 -6.29 7.28 37.37
CA PRO A 432 -7.29 6.24 37.64
C PRO A 432 -8.44 6.23 36.63
N ILE A 433 -8.73 7.37 36.00
CA ILE A 433 -9.76 7.48 34.94
C ILE A 433 -9.25 6.84 33.65
N LEU A 434 -7.98 7.05 33.31
CA LEU A 434 -7.40 6.52 32.08
C LEU A 434 -7.16 5.01 32.20
N GLU A 435 -6.69 4.54 33.36
CA GLU A 435 -6.50 3.11 33.65
C GLU A 435 -7.83 2.34 33.61
N SER A 436 -8.92 2.89 34.17
CA SER A 436 -10.22 2.22 34.13
C SER A 436 -10.77 2.00 32.71
N VAL A 437 -10.41 2.87 31.76
CA VAL A 437 -10.75 2.71 30.34
C VAL A 437 -9.82 1.71 29.66
N ILE A 438 -8.52 1.73 29.97
CA ILE A 438 -7.51 0.85 29.37
C ILE A 438 -7.72 -0.61 29.79
N ASP A 439 -7.95 -0.84 31.09
CA ASP A 439 -8.01 -2.17 31.69
C ASP A 439 -9.32 -2.91 31.38
N ASN A 440 -10.30 -2.21 30.81
CA ASN A 440 -11.56 -2.81 30.40
C ASN A 440 -11.48 -3.36 28.96
N PRO A 441 -11.46 -4.69 28.77
CA PRO A 441 -11.34 -5.30 27.44
C PRO A 441 -12.58 -5.09 26.57
N ASP A 442 -13.74 -4.78 27.17
CA ASP A 442 -15.00 -4.59 26.46
C ASP A 442 -15.03 -3.23 25.72
N ILE A 443 -14.12 -2.31 26.06
CA ILE A 443 -14.01 -1.00 25.41
C ILE A 443 -13.18 -1.10 24.12
N SER A 444 -13.68 -0.48 23.04
CA SER A 444 -13.00 -0.48 21.73
C SER A 444 -11.51 -0.07 21.78
N ALA A 445 -10.71 -0.67 20.89
CA ALA A 445 -9.29 -0.37 20.76
C ALA A 445 -8.99 1.13 20.56
N THR A 446 -9.87 1.85 19.87
CA THR A 446 -9.79 3.31 19.64
C THR A 446 -9.77 4.07 20.97
N PHE A 447 -10.74 3.84 21.85
CA PHE A 447 -10.81 4.53 23.14
C PHE A 447 -9.67 4.13 24.07
N ARG A 448 -9.31 2.85 24.11
CA ARG A 448 -8.17 2.38 24.91
C ARG A 448 -6.86 3.01 24.45
N MET A 449 -6.66 3.16 23.14
CA MET A 449 -5.50 3.86 22.58
C MET A 449 -5.51 5.34 22.98
N MET A 450 -6.65 6.03 22.81
CA MET A 450 -6.80 7.42 23.23
C MET A 450 -6.47 7.64 24.72
N SER A 451 -6.85 6.69 25.58
CA SER A 451 -6.52 6.69 27.01
C SER A 451 -5.04 6.40 27.26
N ALA A 452 -4.47 5.40 26.58
CA ALA A 452 -3.07 5.01 26.72
C ALA A 452 -2.12 6.16 26.36
N LEU A 453 -2.42 6.91 25.29
CA LEU A 453 -1.65 8.10 24.89
C LEU A 453 -1.70 9.21 25.94
N ARG A 454 -2.87 9.49 26.50
CA ARG A 454 -3.05 10.46 27.59
C ARG A 454 -2.34 10.03 28.87
N LEU A 455 -2.34 8.73 29.17
CA LEU A 455 -1.69 8.17 30.34
C LEU A 455 -0.16 8.24 30.21
N ALA A 456 0.38 7.85 29.04
CA ALA A 456 1.81 8.01 28.72
C ALA A 456 2.24 9.48 28.87
N ARG A 457 1.45 10.42 28.32
CA ARG A 457 1.71 11.86 28.45
C ARG A 457 1.65 12.35 29.89
N SER A 458 0.70 11.85 30.68
CA SER A 458 0.53 12.23 32.10
C SER A 458 1.71 11.75 32.95
N ARG A 459 2.08 10.46 32.83
CA ARG A 459 3.21 9.85 33.54
C ARG A 459 4.54 10.54 33.21
N ARG A 460 4.75 10.88 31.92
CA ARG A 460 5.91 11.65 31.46
C ARG A 460 6.00 13.04 32.12
N ARG A 461 4.89 13.79 32.16
CA ARG A 461 4.85 15.13 32.79
C ARG A 461 4.96 15.12 34.32
N MET A 462 4.71 13.99 34.97
CA MET A 462 4.96 13.81 36.40
C MET A 462 6.44 13.54 36.73
N HIS A 463 7.31 13.41 35.73
CA HIS A 463 8.69 12.97 35.90
C HIS A 463 8.79 11.63 36.63
N GLU A 464 7.84 10.72 36.36
CA GLU A 464 8.01 9.32 36.74
C GLU A 464 9.28 8.76 36.09
N ASP A 465 9.86 7.73 36.72
CA ASP A 465 11.11 7.12 36.25
C ASP A 465 11.00 6.77 34.76
N THR A 466 11.88 7.36 33.94
CA THR A 466 11.89 7.20 32.49
C THR A 466 12.01 5.73 32.08
N LYS A 467 12.61 4.87 32.92
CA LYS A 467 12.67 3.42 32.69
C LYS A 467 11.29 2.77 32.72
N LYS A 468 10.38 3.23 33.60
CA LYS A 468 9.01 2.70 33.73
C LYS A 468 8.16 2.98 32.50
N ALA A 469 8.47 4.04 31.74
CA ALA A 469 7.74 4.34 30.51
C ALA A 469 7.88 3.23 29.44
N PHE A 470 8.94 2.41 29.51
CA PHE A 470 9.25 1.37 28.53
C PHE A 470 9.07 -0.06 29.08
N GLU A 471 8.50 -0.24 30.27
CA GLU A 471 8.20 -1.58 30.81
C GLU A 471 6.94 -2.19 30.19
N GLU A 472 6.83 -3.51 30.12
CA GLU A 472 5.73 -4.21 29.44
C GLU A 472 4.32 -3.82 29.95
N ASP A 473 4.19 -3.38 31.20
CA ASP A 473 2.96 -2.88 31.82
C ASP A 473 2.72 -1.38 31.57
N SER A 474 3.55 -0.73 30.75
CA SER A 474 3.43 0.70 30.46
C SER A 474 2.34 0.99 29.43
N PRO A 475 1.82 2.23 29.41
CA PRO A 475 0.81 2.64 28.43
C PRO A 475 1.34 2.61 26.99
N LEU A 476 2.66 2.73 26.78
CA LEU A 476 3.27 2.64 25.46
C LEU A 476 3.22 1.20 24.92
N TRP A 477 3.42 0.20 25.78
CA TRP A 477 3.26 -1.21 25.41
C TRP A 477 1.80 -1.56 25.16
N THR A 478 0.89 -1.08 25.99
CA THR A 478 -0.55 -1.18 25.71
C THR A 478 -0.87 -0.61 24.33
N GLY A 479 -0.38 0.60 24.03
CA GLY A 479 -0.57 1.23 22.72
C GLY A 479 -0.04 0.37 21.56
N LEU A 480 1.13 -0.25 21.69
CA LEU A 480 1.68 -1.18 20.68
C LEU A 480 0.69 -2.31 20.35
N THR A 481 0.08 -2.94 21.36
CA THR A 481 -0.91 -4.03 21.13
C THR A 481 -2.16 -3.58 20.38
N LEU A 482 -2.48 -2.28 20.45
CA LEU A 482 -3.67 -1.68 19.84
C LEU A 482 -3.42 -1.16 18.42
N LEU A 483 -2.16 -1.00 17.99
CA LEU A 483 -1.81 -0.30 16.74
C LEU A 483 -2.48 -0.86 15.47
N SER A 484 -2.70 -2.17 15.38
CA SER A 484 -3.34 -2.80 14.21
C SER A 484 -4.86 -2.62 14.14
N HIS A 485 -5.48 -2.11 15.22
CA HIS A 485 -6.93 -2.03 15.40
C HIS A 485 -7.44 -0.59 15.51
N VAL A 486 -6.59 0.40 15.26
CA VAL A 486 -6.94 1.83 15.37
C VAL A 486 -6.75 2.58 14.06
N PRO A 487 -7.50 3.68 13.82
CA PRO A 487 -7.31 4.51 12.64
C PRO A 487 -5.90 5.10 12.56
N GLY A 488 -5.42 5.36 11.34
CA GLY A 488 -4.07 5.88 11.10
C GLY A 488 -3.74 7.20 11.80
N VAL A 489 -4.75 8.01 12.16
CA VAL A 489 -4.56 9.25 12.95
C VAL A 489 -4.03 8.93 14.35
N LEU A 490 -4.61 7.94 15.04
CA LEU A 490 -4.14 7.52 16.37
C LEU A 490 -2.78 6.80 16.29
N THR A 491 -2.50 6.11 15.18
CA THR A 491 -1.16 5.57 14.90
C THR A 491 -0.11 6.67 14.84
N MET A 492 -0.42 7.82 14.23
CA MET A 492 0.48 8.97 14.17
C MET A 492 0.70 9.62 15.54
N GLU A 493 -0.37 9.79 16.33
CA GLU A 493 -0.26 10.31 17.71
C GLU A 493 0.57 9.39 18.61
N TYR A 494 0.43 8.07 18.45
CA TYR A 494 1.25 7.09 19.17
C TYR A 494 2.73 7.24 18.87
N VAL A 495 3.10 7.35 17.59
CA VAL A 495 4.50 7.55 17.19
C VAL A 495 5.06 8.85 17.75
N GLU A 496 4.26 9.92 17.73
CA GLU A 496 4.66 11.21 18.30
C GLU A 496 4.88 11.14 19.82
N GLU A 497 3.99 10.48 20.56
CA GLU A 497 4.16 10.34 22.01
C GLU A 497 5.32 9.40 22.38
N LEU A 498 5.55 8.33 21.60
CA LEU A 498 6.73 7.47 21.75
C LEU A 498 8.02 8.27 21.53
N ALA A 499 8.08 9.09 20.47
CA ALA A 499 9.20 9.98 20.20
C ALA A 499 9.45 10.97 21.36
N CYS A 500 8.38 11.54 21.95
CA CYS A 500 8.50 12.38 23.13
C CYS A 500 9.17 11.63 24.31
N ASN A 501 8.75 10.40 24.60
CA ASN A 501 9.33 9.60 25.69
C ASN A 501 10.80 9.25 25.45
N ILE A 502 11.18 8.92 24.21
CA ILE A 502 12.60 8.68 23.84
C ILE A 502 13.45 9.93 24.08
N SER A 503 12.91 11.12 23.78
CA SER A 503 13.65 12.38 23.91
C SER A 503 13.98 12.78 25.36
N GLU A 504 13.26 12.23 26.35
CA GLU A 504 13.46 12.54 27.77
C GLU A 504 14.51 11.64 28.45
N ILE A 505 14.99 10.58 27.78
CA ILE A 505 15.97 9.65 28.34
C ILE A 505 17.30 10.40 28.61
N PRO A 506 17.76 10.51 29.87
CA PRO A 506 19.00 11.20 30.21
C PRO A 506 20.23 10.49 29.63
N LYS A 507 21.23 11.28 29.19
CA LYS A 507 22.48 10.78 28.58
C LYS A 507 23.21 9.67 29.34
N TRP A 508 23.07 9.65 30.67
CA TRP A 508 23.73 8.69 31.56
C TRP A 508 22.95 7.38 31.77
N GLN A 509 21.67 7.31 31.38
CA GLN A 509 20.82 6.10 31.48
C GLN A 509 20.75 5.29 30.16
N LEU A 510 21.36 5.78 29.06
CA LEU A 510 21.28 5.15 27.73
C LEU A 510 21.88 3.74 27.64
N GLY A 511 22.77 3.34 28.56
CA GLY A 511 23.45 2.04 28.52
C GLY A 511 22.65 0.87 29.12
N ASP A 512 21.49 1.13 29.70
CA ASP A 512 20.84 0.27 30.70
C ASP A 512 19.40 -0.12 30.30
N SER A 513 19.12 -0.15 29.01
CA SER A 513 17.80 0.14 28.44
C SER A 513 17.32 -0.90 27.42
N GLU A 514 17.53 -2.19 27.71
CA GLU A 514 17.09 -3.33 26.90
C GLU A 514 15.60 -3.23 26.54
N LYS A 515 14.74 -2.92 27.51
CA LYS A 515 13.29 -2.76 27.32
C LYS A 515 12.89 -1.65 26.33
N THR A 516 13.65 -0.54 26.28
CA THR A 516 13.38 0.55 25.33
C THR A 516 13.73 0.14 23.90
N GLN A 517 14.84 -0.59 23.72
CA GLN A 517 15.21 -1.13 22.41
C GLN A 517 14.16 -2.12 21.92
N GLU A 518 13.72 -3.02 22.80
CA GLU A 518 12.67 -4.00 22.54
C GLU A 518 11.36 -3.34 22.09
N LEU A 519 10.88 -2.32 22.81
CA LEU A 519 9.67 -1.60 22.43
C LEU A 519 9.83 -0.88 21.07
N ILE A 520 10.97 -0.22 20.83
CA ILE A 520 11.25 0.46 19.56
C ILE A 520 11.27 -0.54 18.41
N GLU A 521 11.92 -1.70 18.57
CA GLU A 521 11.97 -2.75 17.56
C GLU A 521 10.57 -3.33 17.28
N ALA A 522 9.80 -3.60 18.33
CA ALA A 522 8.45 -4.11 18.21
C ALA A 522 7.52 -3.09 17.49
N VAL A 523 7.57 -1.81 17.86
CA VAL A 523 6.81 -0.74 17.19
C VAL A 523 7.20 -0.62 15.72
N ASN A 524 8.49 -0.64 15.41
CA ASN A 524 8.95 -0.59 14.02
C ASN A 524 8.50 -1.83 13.23
N SER A 525 8.53 -3.02 13.83
CA SER A 525 8.06 -4.24 13.16
C SER A 525 6.59 -4.16 12.74
N VAL A 526 5.75 -3.54 13.59
CA VAL A 526 4.31 -3.33 13.33
C VAL A 526 4.10 -2.20 12.31
N LEU A 527 4.83 -1.09 12.45
CA LEU A 527 4.62 0.12 11.64
C LEU A 527 5.36 0.12 10.29
N CYS A 528 6.40 -0.70 10.09
CA CYS A 528 7.05 -0.92 8.80
C CYS A 528 6.08 -1.44 7.73
N ARG A 529 4.90 -1.92 8.13
CA ARG A 529 3.82 -2.35 7.25
C ARG A 529 2.84 -1.22 6.90
N SER A 530 2.91 -0.02 7.49
CA SER A 530 1.94 1.06 7.29
C SER A 530 2.48 2.17 6.38
N SER A 531 2.13 2.10 5.08
CA SER A 531 2.58 3.03 4.03
C SER A 531 2.06 4.48 4.16
N SER A 532 1.02 4.71 4.96
CA SER A 532 0.44 6.05 5.18
C SER A 532 1.22 6.88 6.20
N LEU A 533 2.00 6.24 7.08
CA LEU A 533 2.74 6.93 8.14
C LEU A 533 4.07 7.50 7.66
N THR A 534 4.74 6.84 6.69
CA THR A 534 6.14 7.12 6.34
C THR A 534 6.39 8.46 5.67
N ASN A 535 5.34 9.13 5.18
CA ASN A 535 5.39 10.48 4.60
C ASN A 535 4.89 11.56 5.58
N SER A 536 4.61 11.19 6.84
CA SER A 536 4.15 12.13 7.86
C SER A 536 5.32 12.81 8.55
N PRO A 537 5.26 14.14 8.81
CA PRO A 537 6.28 14.84 9.60
C PRO A 537 6.56 14.20 10.97
N CYS A 538 5.56 13.58 11.60
CA CYS A 538 5.75 12.90 12.90
C CYS A 538 6.63 11.64 12.77
N TRP A 539 6.53 10.92 11.66
CA TRP A 539 7.35 9.74 11.39
C TRP A 539 8.81 10.12 11.08
N GLU A 540 9.01 11.19 10.30
CA GLU A 540 10.35 11.73 10.07
C GLU A 540 11.03 12.15 11.39
N TRP A 541 10.28 12.82 12.27
CA TRP A 541 10.77 13.24 13.57
C TRP A 541 11.11 12.05 14.48
N TYR A 542 10.22 11.05 14.58
CA TYR A 542 10.48 9.81 15.31
C TYR A 542 11.72 9.07 14.80
N THR A 543 11.84 8.90 13.48
CA THR A 543 12.98 8.21 12.85
C THR A 543 14.30 8.90 13.16
N LYS A 544 14.30 10.25 13.13
CA LYS A 544 15.48 11.04 13.50
C LYS A 544 15.89 10.82 14.96
N LEU A 545 14.93 10.89 15.89
CA LEU A 545 15.18 10.66 17.32
C LEU A 545 15.68 9.25 17.60
N GLN A 546 15.13 8.25 16.91
CA GLN A 546 15.58 6.86 17.01
C GLN A 546 17.05 6.73 16.57
N GLN A 547 17.43 7.33 15.43
CA GLN A 547 18.82 7.31 14.96
C GLN A 547 19.76 7.99 15.96
N GLU A 548 19.39 9.16 16.49
CA GLU A 548 20.16 9.87 17.51
C GLU A 548 20.34 9.04 18.78
N TYR A 549 19.32 8.29 19.20
CA TYR A 549 19.37 7.38 20.34
C TYR A 549 20.32 6.20 20.08
N LEU A 550 20.19 5.51 18.94
CA LEU A 550 21.06 4.40 18.55
C LEU A 550 22.54 4.81 18.43
N GLU A 551 22.82 5.97 17.83
CA GLU A 551 24.19 6.51 17.74
C GLU A 551 24.81 6.77 19.13
N GLN A 552 24.00 7.23 20.08
CA GLN A 552 24.46 7.49 21.44
C GLN A 552 24.76 6.20 22.21
N ILE A 553 23.98 5.13 22.01
CA ILE A 553 24.27 3.80 22.58
C ILE A 553 25.59 3.24 22.04
N ILE A 554 25.83 3.37 20.73
CA ILE A 554 27.09 2.92 20.09
C ILE A 554 28.29 3.72 20.65
N LYS A 555 28.12 5.01 20.94
CA LYS A 555 29.16 5.84 21.58
C LYS A 555 29.41 5.41 23.03
N ALA A 556 28.36 5.14 23.82
CA ALA A 556 28.47 4.71 25.21
C ALA A 556 29.13 3.34 25.36
N THR A 557 28.76 2.37 24.53
CA THR A 557 29.39 1.03 24.51
C THR A 557 30.86 1.06 24.10
N LYS A 558 31.26 1.97 23.20
CA LYS A 558 32.68 2.20 22.86
C LYS A 558 33.48 2.83 24.00
N ILE A 559 32.88 3.73 24.77
CA ILE A 559 33.52 4.37 25.93
C ILE A 559 33.74 3.36 27.07
N ASN A 560 32.77 2.45 27.31
CA ASN A 560 32.93 1.39 28.33
C ASN A 560 34.00 0.35 27.94
N LYS A 561 34.06 -0.06 26.66
CA LYS A 561 35.16 -0.92 26.14
C LYS A 561 36.53 -0.24 26.17
N GLY A 562 36.58 1.10 26.16
CA GLY A 562 37.81 1.88 26.30
C GLY A 562 38.31 1.97 27.76
N LYS A 563 37.41 1.90 28.74
CA LYS A 563 37.76 1.89 30.17
C LYS A 563 38.24 0.52 30.66
N GLU A 564 37.69 -0.57 30.14
CA GLU A 564 38.14 -1.94 30.50
C GLU A 564 39.54 -2.29 29.96
N ASN A 565 39.99 -1.65 28.86
CA ASN A 565 41.32 -1.87 28.30
C ASN A 565 42.42 -0.98 28.93
N GLY A 566 42.08 -0.15 29.93
CA GLY A 566 42.99 0.80 30.58
C GLY A 566 43.68 0.30 31.86
N GLU A 567 43.21 -0.79 32.46
CA GLU A 567 43.74 -1.33 33.72
C GLU A 567 44.21 -2.78 33.54
N GLY A 568 45.47 -2.96 33.14
CA GLY A 568 46.01 -4.32 33.00
C GLY A 568 47.39 -4.44 32.37
N LYS A 569 48.35 -3.58 32.73
CA LYS A 569 49.77 -3.84 32.47
C LYS A 569 50.60 -3.59 33.72
N GLN A 570 50.91 -4.66 34.45
CA GLN A 570 52.15 -4.86 35.21
C GLN A 570 52.23 -6.30 35.73
N ASN A 571 53.02 -7.16 35.06
CA ASN A 571 54.24 -7.72 35.65
C ASN A 571 54.84 -8.82 34.76
N GLU A 572 56.14 -8.66 34.53
CA GLU A 572 57.06 -9.59 33.87
C GLU A 572 57.33 -10.81 34.76
N HIS A 573 57.62 -11.99 34.19
CA HIS A 573 58.99 -12.51 34.18
C HIS A 573 59.19 -13.84 33.43
N LYS A 574 60.33 -13.83 32.72
CA LYS A 574 61.19 -14.86 32.13
C LYS A 574 61.11 -16.30 32.68
N ASN A 575 61.19 -17.28 31.77
CA ASN A 575 62.37 -18.13 31.63
C ASN A 575 62.33 -18.96 30.33
N GLU A 576 63.46 -18.96 29.61
CA GLU A 576 63.79 -19.90 28.54
C GLU A 576 64.23 -21.26 29.16
N MET A 577 63.88 -22.38 28.52
CA MET A 577 64.83 -23.42 28.05
C MET A 577 64.06 -24.60 27.43
N GLY A 578 64.53 -25.11 26.28
CA GLY A 578 64.57 -26.57 26.06
C GLY A 578 63.66 -27.22 25.01
N THR A 579 64.13 -27.19 23.76
CA THR A 579 64.23 -28.33 22.82
C THR A 579 62.99 -29.04 22.22
N SER A 580 62.94 -28.88 20.89
CA SER A 580 62.73 -29.87 19.82
C SER A 580 61.36 -30.53 19.64
N ILE A 581 60.60 -30.01 18.67
CA ILE A 581 59.79 -30.85 17.77
C ILE A 581 60.00 -30.37 16.33
N SER A 582 60.66 -31.24 15.56
CA SER A 582 60.48 -31.57 14.15
C SER A 582 59.84 -30.55 13.20
N SER A 583 60.59 -30.26 12.15
CA SER A 583 60.15 -29.76 10.85
C SER A 583 58.84 -30.39 10.37
N HIS A 584 57.79 -29.58 10.24
CA HIS A 584 56.76 -29.79 9.24
C HIS A 584 56.68 -28.56 8.36
N ALA A 585 56.82 -28.81 7.06
CA ALA A 585 56.77 -27.86 5.99
C ALA A 585 55.58 -26.89 6.15
N SER A 586 55.83 -25.60 5.94
CA SER A 586 54.77 -24.67 5.57
C SER A 586 53.93 -25.34 4.47
N PRO A 587 52.59 -25.35 4.56
CA PRO A 587 51.79 -25.83 3.45
C PRO A 587 52.11 -24.90 2.29
N ARG A 588 52.93 -25.36 1.34
CA ARG A 588 52.95 -24.79 0.00
C ARG A 588 51.49 -24.86 -0.44
N LEU A 589 50.86 -23.69 -0.61
CA LEU A 589 49.64 -23.62 -1.40
C LEU A 589 49.91 -24.43 -2.67
N PRO A 590 49.03 -25.37 -3.05
CA PRO A 590 49.25 -26.14 -4.26
C PRO A 590 49.54 -25.15 -5.41
N PRO A 591 50.46 -25.49 -6.35
CA PRO A 591 50.67 -24.68 -7.53
C PRO A 591 49.28 -24.38 -8.12
N ARG A 592 48.99 -23.09 -8.29
CA ARG A 592 47.70 -22.62 -8.80
C ARG A 592 47.49 -23.38 -10.10
N ALA A 593 46.38 -24.11 -10.24
CA ALA A 593 46.20 -25.01 -11.37
C ALA A 593 46.38 -24.20 -12.66
N ASP A 594 47.47 -24.50 -13.39
CA ASP A 594 47.81 -23.95 -14.69
C ASP A 594 46.88 -24.57 -15.73
N ASP A 595 45.58 -24.36 -15.60
CA ASP A 595 44.64 -24.71 -16.66
C ASP A 595 44.31 -23.40 -17.38
N GLU A 596 45.19 -23.08 -18.34
CA GLU A 596 44.78 -22.49 -19.61
C GLU A 596 43.61 -23.31 -20.15
N MET A 597 42.40 -23.01 -19.69
CA MET A 597 41.21 -23.57 -20.26
C MET A 597 40.39 -22.41 -20.82
N SER A 598 40.39 -22.39 -22.14
CA SER A 598 39.60 -21.47 -22.96
C SER A 598 38.13 -21.49 -22.53
N ASP A 599 37.33 -20.57 -23.08
CA ASP A 599 35.87 -20.61 -22.94
C ASP A 599 35.25 -21.98 -23.38
N ASP A 600 36.05 -22.90 -23.93
CA ASP A 600 35.63 -24.19 -24.47
C ASP A 600 35.89 -25.39 -23.53
N GLU A 601 36.82 -25.26 -22.56
CA GLU A 601 37.23 -26.35 -21.67
C GLU A 601 37.12 -25.97 -20.16
N GLY A 602 37.03 -26.97 -19.28
CA GLY A 602 36.96 -26.77 -17.82
C GLY A 602 35.62 -26.20 -17.28
N PRO A 603 35.58 -25.74 -16.01
CA PRO A 603 34.33 -25.32 -15.34
C PRO A 603 33.73 -24.02 -15.89
N TRP A 604 34.48 -23.28 -16.72
CA TRP A 604 34.01 -22.09 -17.42
C TRP A 604 33.30 -22.40 -18.73
N SER A 605 33.49 -23.60 -19.28
CA SER A 605 32.73 -24.09 -20.44
C SER A 605 31.26 -24.35 -20.11
N GLU A 606 30.97 -24.67 -18.85
CA GLU A 606 29.63 -24.95 -18.34
C GLU A 606 28.86 -23.66 -18.04
N ARG A 607 28.11 -23.13 -19.02
CA ARG A 607 27.46 -21.81 -18.89
C ARG A 607 26.05 -21.89 -18.29
N LEU A 608 25.71 -20.97 -17.39
CA LEU A 608 24.35 -20.80 -16.88
C LEU A 608 23.73 -19.50 -17.40
N VAL A 609 22.48 -19.60 -17.84
CA VAL A 609 21.75 -18.48 -18.44
C VAL A 609 20.48 -18.21 -17.66
N LEU A 610 20.24 -16.93 -17.36
CA LEU A 610 19.01 -16.43 -16.78
C LEU A 610 18.32 -15.48 -17.75
N SER A 611 17.02 -15.69 -17.99
CA SER A 611 16.21 -14.91 -18.92
C SER A 611 14.93 -14.41 -18.25
N PHE A 612 14.56 -13.17 -18.50
CA PHE A 612 13.36 -12.54 -17.95
C PHE A 612 12.38 -12.13 -19.06
N ASP A 613 11.13 -12.57 -18.94
CA ASP A 613 10.05 -12.14 -19.83
C ASP A 613 9.66 -10.66 -19.54
N ALA A 614 9.10 -10.00 -20.55
CA ALA A 614 8.49 -8.68 -20.38
C ALA A 614 7.13 -8.78 -19.67
N GLY A 615 6.89 -7.90 -18.70
CA GLY A 615 5.72 -8.03 -17.81
C GLY A 615 5.22 -6.78 -17.11
N GLY A 616 5.78 -5.60 -17.36
CA GLY A 616 5.44 -4.39 -16.62
C GLY A 616 5.73 -4.56 -15.13
N VAL A 617 4.80 -4.15 -14.25
CA VAL A 617 4.89 -4.33 -12.79
C VAL A 617 5.02 -5.79 -12.36
N ARG A 618 4.51 -6.73 -13.17
CA ARG A 618 4.55 -8.17 -12.89
C ARG A 618 5.96 -8.77 -12.94
N ALA A 619 6.94 -8.04 -13.48
CA ALA A 619 8.35 -8.46 -13.45
C ALA A 619 8.90 -8.60 -12.02
N ILE A 620 8.23 -8.05 -11.01
CA ILE A 620 8.55 -8.31 -9.60
C ILE A 620 8.38 -9.78 -9.23
N SER A 621 7.41 -10.50 -9.82
CA SER A 621 7.20 -11.93 -9.58
C SER A 621 8.42 -12.75 -10.02
N SER A 622 9.06 -12.37 -11.13
CA SER A 622 10.30 -13.00 -11.57
C SER A 622 11.46 -12.76 -10.59
N LEU A 623 11.54 -11.59 -9.95
CA LEU A 623 12.51 -11.33 -8.89
C LEU A 623 12.23 -12.15 -7.62
N LEU A 624 10.96 -12.34 -7.25
CA LEU A 624 10.58 -13.18 -6.11
C LEU A 624 10.91 -14.67 -6.36
N ILE A 625 10.68 -15.17 -7.59
CA ILE A 625 11.10 -16.53 -7.97
C ILE A 625 12.63 -16.65 -7.89
N LEU A 626 13.37 -15.67 -8.41
CA LEU A 626 14.83 -15.66 -8.31
C LEU A 626 15.30 -15.58 -6.85
N LYS A 627 14.62 -14.80 -6.00
CA LYS A 627 14.92 -14.69 -4.57
C LYS A 627 14.84 -16.07 -3.92
N ARG A 628 13.80 -16.87 -4.23
CA ARG A 628 13.69 -18.24 -3.73
C ARG A 628 14.82 -19.16 -4.25
N ILE A 629 15.23 -19.04 -5.52
CA ILE A 629 16.38 -19.77 -6.06
C ILE A 629 17.65 -19.41 -5.28
N MET A 630 17.87 -18.13 -5.04
CA MET A 630 19.06 -17.63 -4.35
C MET A 630 19.08 -17.97 -2.85
N HIS A 631 17.92 -18.02 -2.17
CA HIS A 631 17.82 -18.59 -0.82
C HIS A 631 18.27 -20.06 -0.81
N ARG A 632 17.84 -20.85 -1.80
CA ARG A 632 18.25 -22.25 -1.89
C ARG A 632 19.75 -22.38 -2.17
N ILE A 633 20.31 -21.51 -3.00
CA ILE A 633 21.77 -21.41 -3.20
C ILE A 633 22.48 -21.09 -1.88
N ARG A 634 22.01 -20.10 -1.10
CA ARG A 634 22.57 -19.78 0.23
C ARG A 634 22.59 -21.02 1.13
N GLU A 635 21.48 -21.75 1.23
CA GLU A 635 21.40 -22.97 2.03
C GLU A 635 22.43 -24.02 1.59
N LEU A 636 22.51 -24.28 0.27
CA LEU A 636 23.45 -25.25 -0.29
C LEU A 636 24.92 -24.83 -0.11
N GLU A 637 25.21 -23.53 -0.22
CA GLU A 637 26.55 -22.98 0.02
C GLU A 637 26.98 -23.08 1.49
N LEU A 638 26.05 -22.94 2.42
CA LEU A 638 26.32 -23.08 3.86
C LEU A 638 26.46 -24.55 4.27
N LEU A 639 25.71 -25.45 3.64
CA LEU A 639 25.68 -26.88 3.97
C LEU A 639 26.60 -27.75 3.10
N HIS A 640 27.44 -27.14 2.26
CA HIS A 640 28.27 -27.88 1.31
C HIS A 640 29.31 -28.77 2.01
N PRO A 641 29.60 -29.99 1.51
CA PRO A 641 30.57 -30.91 2.12
C PRO A 641 31.98 -30.32 2.32
N ASP A 642 32.46 -29.51 1.38
CA ASP A 642 33.78 -28.85 1.45
C ASP A 642 33.83 -27.67 2.46
N GLY A 643 32.73 -27.39 3.15
CA GLY A 643 32.57 -26.32 4.14
C GLY A 643 31.77 -25.11 3.62
N PRO A 644 31.30 -24.26 4.56
CA PRO A 644 30.42 -23.13 4.25
C PRO A 644 31.15 -22.04 3.45
N ALA A 645 30.47 -21.47 2.45
CA ALA A 645 30.86 -20.23 1.79
C ALA A 645 29.95 -19.09 2.24
N TYR A 646 30.52 -18.07 2.88
CA TYR A 646 29.76 -16.95 3.46
C TYR A 646 29.41 -15.85 2.45
N SER A 647 30.06 -15.82 1.29
CA SER A 647 29.72 -14.87 0.24
C SER A 647 29.95 -15.47 -1.13
N SER A 648 29.20 -14.95 -2.09
CA SER A 648 29.44 -15.18 -3.51
C SER A 648 30.82 -14.68 -4.00
N SER A 649 31.53 -13.86 -3.22
CA SER A 649 32.92 -13.45 -3.50
C SER A 649 33.99 -14.33 -2.82
N SER A 650 33.59 -15.26 -1.96
CA SER A 650 34.52 -16.16 -1.27
C SER A 650 35.21 -17.10 -2.28
N CYS A 651 36.53 -17.19 -2.16
CA CYS A 651 37.38 -18.14 -2.88
C CYS A 651 37.95 -19.15 -1.87
N SER A 652 38.16 -20.40 -2.28
CA SER A 652 38.63 -21.48 -1.40
C SER A 652 39.96 -21.18 -0.68
N TRP A 653 40.81 -20.33 -1.28
CA TRP A 653 42.09 -19.88 -0.71
C TRP A 653 42.05 -18.58 0.11
N THR A 654 40.91 -17.88 0.18
CA THR A 654 40.77 -16.60 0.94
C THR A 654 40.29 -16.81 2.39
N ARG A 655 40.51 -18.02 2.92
CA ARG A 655 40.02 -18.46 4.24
C ARG A 655 40.78 -17.76 5.37
N ASN A 656 40.45 -16.49 5.64
CA ASN A 656 40.97 -15.78 6.81
C ASN A 656 40.27 -16.27 8.08
N GLU A 657 41.06 -16.50 9.12
CA GLU A 657 40.75 -17.13 10.40
C GLU A 657 39.80 -16.33 11.33
N ASN A 658 39.28 -15.17 10.89
CA ASN A 658 38.41 -14.30 11.69
C ASN A 658 36.92 -14.33 11.25
N GLY A 659 36.54 -15.22 10.33
CA GLY A 659 35.22 -15.25 9.70
C GLY A 659 34.28 -16.33 10.23
N ILE A 660 34.05 -16.39 11.54
CA ILE A 660 32.88 -17.09 12.08
C ILE A 660 31.80 -16.03 12.28
N PRO A 661 30.70 -16.03 11.51
CA PRO A 661 29.54 -15.22 11.83
C PRO A 661 28.98 -15.66 13.18
N GLY A 662 28.52 -14.70 13.98
CA GLY A 662 27.58 -14.99 15.05
C GLY A 662 26.35 -15.72 14.49
N VAL A 663 25.63 -16.39 15.40
CA VAL A 663 24.42 -17.19 15.15
C VAL A 663 23.54 -16.58 14.04
N LEU A 664 23.03 -17.42 13.14
CA LEU A 664 22.06 -17.08 12.09
C LEU A 664 20.96 -16.17 12.64
N GLU A 665 21.07 -14.86 12.44
CA GLU A 665 19.93 -13.97 12.57
C GLU A 665 18.93 -14.37 11.48
N GLU A 666 17.65 -14.46 11.85
CA GLU A 666 16.53 -14.80 10.97
C GLU A 666 16.26 -13.68 9.95
N SER A 667 17.25 -13.33 9.12
CA SER A 667 17.11 -12.33 8.08
C SER A 667 16.68 -12.97 6.75
N ASP A 668 15.53 -12.51 6.25
CA ASP A 668 14.99 -12.83 4.94
C ASP A 668 15.79 -12.21 3.77
N ARG A 669 16.83 -11.41 4.04
CA ARG A 669 17.70 -10.84 3.00
C ARG A 669 18.87 -11.78 2.66
N ILE A 670 19.32 -11.74 1.42
CA ILE A 670 20.36 -12.60 0.82
C ILE A 670 21.44 -11.78 0.09
N ASP A 671 21.73 -10.59 0.61
CA ASP A 671 22.63 -9.61 -0.02
C ASP A 671 24.08 -10.11 -0.22
N GLU A 672 24.50 -11.14 0.50
CA GLU A 672 25.84 -11.74 0.41
C GLU A 672 26.03 -12.61 -0.85
N PHE A 673 24.93 -13.05 -1.46
CA PHE A 673 24.90 -13.94 -2.62
C PHE A 673 24.35 -13.21 -3.85
N LEU A 674 25.25 -12.86 -4.79
CA LEU A 674 24.89 -12.10 -5.98
C LEU A 674 24.57 -13.05 -7.16
N PRO A 675 23.45 -12.86 -7.88
CA PRO A 675 23.10 -13.68 -9.04
C PRO A 675 24.17 -13.68 -10.13
N CYS A 676 24.89 -12.56 -10.33
CA CYS A 676 25.97 -12.46 -11.33
C CYS A 676 27.14 -13.43 -11.07
N HIS A 677 27.25 -13.97 -9.86
CA HIS A 677 28.27 -14.99 -9.54
C HIS A 677 27.86 -16.41 -9.92
N TYR A 678 26.57 -16.65 -10.19
CA TYR A 678 26.03 -17.96 -10.52
C TYR A 678 25.60 -18.08 -11.98
N PHE A 679 25.16 -16.97 -12.58
CA PHE A 679 24.70 -16.92 -13.96
C PHE A 679 25.69 -16.13 -14.83
N ASP A 680 26.12 -16.75 -15.93
CA ASP A 680 27.05 -16.16 -16.90
C ASP A 680 26.38 -15.16 -17.80
N TYR A 681 25.15 -15.47 -18.18
CA TYR A 681 24.33 -14.65 -19.04
C TYR A 681 23.05 -14.25 -18.33
N MET A 682 22.71 -12.97 -18.40
CA MET A 682 21.42 -12.46 -17.98
C MET A 682 20.80 -11.69 -19.12
N ALA A 683 19.56 -12.02 -19.46
CA ALA A 683 18.89 -11.37 -20.57
C ALA A 683 17.44 -11.02 -20.26
N GLY A 684 16.95 -9.93 -20.83
CA GLY A 684 15.60 -9.48 -20.57
C GLY A 684 15.00 -8.59 -21.65
N THR A 685 13.68 -8.47 -21.59
CA THR A 685 12.89 -7.56 -22.44
C THR A 685 12.00 -6.68 -21.56
N SER A 686 11.82 -5.40 -21.92
CA SER A 686 11.01 -4.45 -21.15
C SER A 686 11.47 -4.37 -19.69
N THR A 687 10.55 -4.40 -18.72
CA THR A 687 10.89 -4.47 -17.29
C THR A 687 11.71 -5.72 -16.90
N GLY A 688 11.64 -6.82 -17.66
CA GLY A 688 12.58 -7.94 -17.53
C GLY A 688 14.01 -7.58 -17.97
N GLY A 689 14.14 -6.68 -18.96
CA GLY A 689 15.40 -6.05 -19.37
C GLY A 689 16.00 -5.22 -18.24
N LEU A 690 15.18 -4.43 -17.54
CA LEU A 690 15.60 -3.72 -16.33
C LEU A 690 16.14 -4.69 -15.25
N ASN A 691 15.45 -5.79 -14.97
CA ASN A 691 15.92 -6.81 -14.03
C ASN A 691 17.29 -7.38 -14.45
N SER A 692 17.48 -7.68 -15.74
CA SER A 692 18.77 -8.18 -16.25
C SER A 692 19.90 -7.15 -16.09
N ILE A 693 19.61 -5.86 -16.26
CA ILE A 693 20.57 -4.77 -16.04
C ILE A 693 20.95 -4.67 -14.56
N MET A 694 19.98 -4.67 -13.65
CA MET A 694 20.23 -4.57 -12.20
C MET A 694 21.09 -5.73 -11.69
N LEU A 695 20.70 -6.96 -12.04
CA LEU A 695 21.32 -8.17 -11.51
C LEU A 695 22.65 -8.51 -12.20
N GLY A 696 22.75 -8.27 -13.52
CA GLY A 696 23.93 -8.59 -14.31
C GLY A 696 24.90 -7.42 -14.39
N ARG A 697 24.50 -6.36 -15.11
CA ARG A 697 25.37 -5.22 -15.44
C ARG A 697 25.73 -4.35 -14.23
N LEU A 698 24.79 -4.17 -13.30
CA LEU A 698 24.98 -3.41 -12.05
C LEU A 698 25.33 -4.31 -10.85
N ARG A 699 25.30 -5.65 -11.04
CA ARG A 699 25.73 -6.66 -10.05
C ARG A 699 25.01 -6.54 -8.69
N MET A 700 23.74 -6.13 -8.69
CA MET A 700 22.92 -6.04 -7.48
C MET A 700 22.56 -7.42 -6.93
N SER A 701 22.32 -7.50 -5.62
CA SER A 701 21.61 -8.63 -5.02
C SER A 701 20.15 -8.66 -5.49
N VAL A 702 19.45 -9.77 -5.25
CA VAL A 702 18.02 -9.84 -5.58
C VAL A 702 17.20 -8.87 -4.74
N ASP A 703 17.52 -8.72 -3.44
CA ASP A 703 16.81 -7.79 -2.57
C ASP A 703 17.04 -6.34 -2.99
N GLN A 704 18.28 -5.97 -3.33
CA GLN A 704 18.56 -4.64 -3.90
C GLN A 704 17.79 -4.41 -5.20
N ALA A 705 17.69 -5.40 -6.07
CA ALA A 705 16.92 -5.29 -7.29
C ALA A 705 15.41 -5.12 -7.02
N ILE A 706 14.85 -5.80 -6.01
CA ILE A 706 13.46 -5.64 -5.57
C ILE A 706 13.23 -4.23 -5.04
N ASP A 707 14.09 -3.75 -4.13
CA ASP A 707 14.00 -2.42 -3.53
C ASP A 707 14.02 -1.34 -4.63
N ASN A 708 14.98 -1.43 -5.57
CA ASN A 708 15.10 -0.51 -6.70
C ASN A 708 13.93 -0.61 -7.69
N PHE A 709 13.34 -1.79 -7.88
CA PHE A 709 12.16 -1.96 -8.72
C PHE A 709 10.92 -1.29 -8.09
N ILE A 710 10.76 -1.40 -6.77
CA ILE A 710 9.69 -0.73 -6.03
C ILE A 710 9.85 0.79 -6.12
N ASP A 711 11.06 1.31 -5.94
CA ASP A 711 11.36 2.74 -6.10
C ASP A 711 11.07 3.24 -7.52
N PHE A 712 11.44 2.44 -8.53
CA PHE A 712 11.08 2.71 -9.92
C PHE A 712 9.56 2.75 -10.12
N GLY A 713 8.84 1.78 -9.56
CA GLY A 713 7.39 1.72 -9.64
C GLY A 713 6.72 2.94 -8.99
N ASN A 714 7.17 3.36 -7.82
CA ASN A 714 6.69 4.56 -7.13
C ASN A 714 6.95 5.84 -7.95
N ALA A 715 8.14 5.95 -8.57
CA ALA A 715 8.52 7.12 -9.34
C ALA A 715 7.86 7.21 -10.73
N VAL A 716 7.50 6.07 -11.31
CA VAL A 716 6.97 5.97 -12.68
C VAL A 716 5.50 5.53 -12.69
N PHE A 717 5.20 4.29 -12.32
CA PHE A 717 3.84 3.73 -12.38
C PHE A 717 2.87 4.42 -11.40
N GLY A 718 3.38 4.84 -10.24
CA GLY A 718 2.68 5.64 -9.24
C GLY A 718 2.41 7.10 -9.63
N GLN A 719 2.90 7.53 -10.79
CA GLN A 719 2.91 8.93 -11.22
C GLN A 719 2.35 9.09 -12.66
N PRO A 720 1.13 8.61 -12.97
CA PRO A 720 0.54 8.74 -14.29
C PRO A 720 0.35 10.21 -14.67
N ARG A 721 0.58 10.54 -15.95
CA ARG A 721 0.28 11.87 -16.49
C ARG A 721 -1.24 12.06 -16.51
N VAL A 722 -1.72 13.18 -15.98
CA VAL A 722 -3.12 13.60 -16.14
C VAL A 722 -3.42 13.76 -17.64
N PHE A 723 -4.61 13.44 -18.15
CA PHE A 723 -4.97 13.63 -19.58
C PHE A 723 -4.07 12.90 -20.61
N HIS A 724 -3.70 11.62 -20.37
CA HIS A 724 -2.96 10.81 -21.34
C HIS A 724 -3.85 10.07 -22.36
N THR A 725 -5.14 9.87 -22.04
CA THR A 725 -6.17 9.31 -22.93
C THR A 725 -6.94 10.39 -23.68
N THR A 726 -7.39 10.06 -24.90
CA THR A 726 -7.93 10.97 -25.92
C THR A 726 -9.00 11.95 -25.42
N SER A 727 -8.77 13.24 -25.68
CA SER A 727 -9.77 14.32 -25.68
C SER A 727 -9.62 15.10 -27.00
N ALA A 728 -10.70 15.68 -27.53
CA ALA A 728 -10.72 16.37 -28.83
C ALA A 728 -9.73 17.56 -28.95
N TYR A 729 -9.10 17.98 -27.85
CA TYR A 729 -8.26 19.17 -27.76
C TYR A 729 -6.78 18.92 -27.45
N PHE A 730 -6.37 17.68 -27.11
CA PHE A 730 -4.98 17.38 -26.75
C PHE A 730 -4.43 16.19 -27.54
N PRO A 731 -3.18 16.29 -28.06
CA PRO A 731 -2.57 15.17 -28.77
C PRO A 731 -2.32 14.00 -27.82
N VAL A 732 -2.51 12.79 -28.33
CA VAL A 732 -2.16 11.54 -27.65
C VAL A 732 -0.71 11.61 -27.15
N ARG A 733 -0.51 11.29 -25.88
CA ARG A 733 0.82 11.21 -25.26
C ARG A 733 0.92 9.95 -24.41
N ALA A 734 2.13 9.43 -24.25
CA ALA A 734 2.39 8.29 -23.37
C ALA A 734 1.85 8.55 -21.94
N LYS A 735 1.32 7.48 -21.31
CA LYS A 735 0.73 7.52 -19.96
C LYS A 735 1.72 8.00 -18.89
N TYR A 736 3.00 7.65 -19.01
CA TYR A 736 4.03 7.98 -18.06
C TYR A 736 5.10 8.90 -18.65
N SER A 737 5.81 9.61 -17.78
CA SER A 737 6.83 10.56 -18.22
C SER A 737 8.15 9.87 -18.52
N ALA A 738 8.58 9.90 -19.79
CA ALA A 738 9.92 9.45 -20.19
C ALA A 738 11.04 10.11 -19.38
N THR A 739 10.87 11.38 -18.99
CA THR A 739 11.81 12.09 -18.10
C THR A 739 11.86 11.47 -16.71
N LYS A 740 10.72 11.14 -16.09
CA LYS A 740 10.68 10.51 -14.77
C LYS A 740 11.28 9.10 -14.82
N ALA A 741 10.97 8.33 -15.86
CA ALA A 741 11.55 7.00 -16.08
C ALA A 741 13.08 7.06 -16.25
N ARG A 742 13.59 8.00 -17.06
CA ARG A 742 15.02 8.26 -17.22
C ARG A 742 15.70 8.55 -15.89
N GLU A 743 15.14 9.46 -15.10
CA GLU A 743 15.74 9.83 -13.80
C GLU A 743 15.65 8.67 -12.79
N ALA A 744 14.59 7.87 -12.82
CA ALA A 744 14.50 6.64 -12.04
C ALA A 744 15.58 5.63 -12.44
N PHE A 745 15.82 5.39 -13.74
CA PHE A 745 16.92 4.52 -14.19
C PHE A 745 18.29 5.01 -13.74
N LYS A 746 18.55 6.33 -13.79
CA LYS A 746 19.82 6.90 -13.30
C LYS A 746 19.97 6.72 -11.79
N LYS A 747 18.88 6.83 -11.02
CA LYS A 747 18.91 6.55 -9.57
C LYS A 747 19.30 5.11 -9.28
N ILE A 748 18.80 4.14 -10.06
CA ILE A 748 19.20 2.73 -9.95
C ILE A 748 20.68 2.54 -10.24
N ILE A 749 21.24 3.26 -11.23
CA ILE A 749 22.68 3.23 -11.48
C ILE A 749 23.44 3.77 -10.27
N ILE A 750 23.01 4.89 -9.69
CA ILE A 750 23.65 5.50 -8.50
C ILE A 750 23.60 4.56 -7.29
N SER A 751 22.46 3.92 -7.02
CA SER A 751 22.29 3.02 -5.87
C SER A 751 23.16 1.78 -5.91
N SER A 752 23.62 1.36 -7.11
CA SER A 752 24.56 0.25 -7.26
C SER A 752 25.99 0.54 -6.73
N TYR A 753 26.32 1.81 -6.46
CA TYR A 753 27.64 2.21 -5.96
C TYR A 753 27.59 2.55 -4.46
N ARG A 754 28.42 1.88 -3.66
CA ARG A 754 28.45 2.04 -2.20
C ARG A 754 28.88 3.46 -1.79
N VAL A 755 28.09 4.06 -0.91
CA VAL A 755 28.37 5.34 -0.22
C VAL A 755 29.76 5.26 0.44
N GLY A 756 30.64 6.21 0.08
CA GLY A 756 32.01 6.33 0.61
C GLY A 756 33.14 6.26 -0.43
N THR A 757 32.83 6.10 -1.72
CA THR A 757 33.87 6.03 -2.78
C THR A 757 33.93 7.21 -3.74
N MET A 758 32.85 7.99 -3.91
CA MET A 758 32.79 9.17 -4.78
C MET A 758 31.84 10.22 -4.19
N ASP A 759 32.04 11.49 -4.55
CA ASP A 759 31.11 12.58 -4.19
C ASP A 759 29.79 12.44 -4.98
N THR A 760 28.70 12.96 -4.42
CA THR A 760 27.35 12.99 -5.00
C THR A 760 27.30 13.60 -6.40
N ALA A 761 28.11 14.63 -6.66
CA ALA A 761 28.21 15.25 -7.98
C ALA A 761 28.88 14.33 -9.02
N GLU A 762 29.90 13.57 -8.61
CA GLU A 762 30.61 12.64 -9.50
C GLU A 762 29.75 11.43 -9.87
N LEU A 763 28.97 10.90 -8.91
CA LEU A 763 28.00 9.83 -9.15
C LEU A 763 26.90 10.23 -10.15
N ALA A 764 26.45 11.49 -10.10
CA ALA A 764 25.45 12.00 -11.03
C ALA A 764 25.99 12.17 -12.46
N VAL A 765 27.28 12.52 -12.61
CA VAL A 765 27.95 12.55 -13.92
C VAL A 765 28.14 11.13 -14.43
N PHE A 766 28.63 10.24 -13.57
CA PHE A 766 28.83 8.82 -13.88
C PHE A 766 27.57 8.16 -14.42
N ALA A 767 26.43 8.32 -13.74
CA ALA A 767 25.16 7.72 -14.16
C ALA A 767 24.66 8.20 -15.54
N LYS A 768 25.13 9.36 -16.02
CA LYS A 768 24.81 9.90 -17.35
C LYS A 768 25.71 9.34 -18.45
N THR A 769 26.95 8.99 -18.12
CA THR A 769 27.99 8.64 -19.10
C THR A 769 28.38 7.18 -19.08
N GLU A 770 27.95 6.40 -18.09
CA GLU A 770 28.35 5.00 -17.94
C GLU A 770 27.84 4.15 -19.12
N PRO A 771 28.76 3.58 -19.95
CA PRO A 771 28.38 2.79 -21.10
C PRO A 771 27.75 1.46 -20.68
N PHE A 772 26.81 0.97 -21.48
CA PHE A 772 26.23 -0.35 -21.28
C PHE A 772 27.27 -1.45 -21.48
N THR A 773 28.15 -1.29 -22.48
CA THR A 773 29.32 -2.13 -22.68
C THR A 773 30.30 -1.96 -21.53
N LYS A 774 30.87 -3.08 -21.07
CA LYS A 774 31.90 -3.10 -20.03
C LYS A 774 33.05 -3.97 -20.47
N LEU A 775 34.27 -3.46 -20.29
CA LEU A 775 35.49 -4.21 -20.52
C LEU A 775 35.72 -5.17 -19.33
N GLY A 776 36.07 -6.42 -19.62
CA GLY A 776 36.41 -7.44 -18.63
C GLY A 776 35.45 -8.64 -18.62
N ARG A 777 35.92 -9.75 -18.03
CA ARG A 777 35.23 -11.04 -17.99
C ARG A 777 34.18 -11.09 -16.87
N CYS A 778 33.16 -10.24 -16.93
CA CYS A 778 32.01 -10.25 -16.02
C CYS A 778 30.81 -10.98 -16.63
N THR A 779 29.73 -11.13 -15.85
CA THR A 779 28.41 -11.56 -16.34
C THR A 779 27.99 -10.76 -17.56
N ARG A 780 27.67 -11.48 -18.63
CA ARG A 780 27.26 -10.93 -19.92
C ARG A 780 25.76 -10.62 -19.89
N THR A 781 25.41 -9.35 -20.06
CA THR A 781 24.02 -8.89 -20.01
C THR A 781 23.51 -8.59 -21.42
N MET A 782 22.31 -9.04 -21.76
CA MET A 782 21.65 -8.79 -23.04
C MET A 782 20.27 -8.19 -22.86
N VAL A 783 19.94 -7.15 -23.61
CA VAL A 783 18.65 -6.47 -23.51
C VAL A 783 18.05 -6.31 -24.90
N ILE A 784 16.78 -6.64 -25.08
CA ILE A 784 16.12 -6.56 -26.39
C ILE A 784 15.34 -5.26 -26.52
N SER A 785 15.51 -4.54 -27.62
CA SER A 785 14.59 -3.48 -28.03
C SER A 785 14.14 -3.64 -29.47
N TYR A 786 13.01 -3.02 -29.79
CA TYR A 786 12.59 -2.82 -31.16
C TYR A 786 13.40 -1.68 -31.77
N ARG A 787 13.95 -1.86 -32.98
CA ARG A 787 14.75 -0.85 -33.68
C ARG A 787 14.15 -0.53 -35.04
N VAL A 788 14.01 0.76 -35.31
CA VAL A 788 13.63 1.31 -36.62
C VAL A 788 14.73 2.25 -37.10
N GLU A 789 15.33 1.94 -38.23
CA GLU A 789 16.38 2.74 -38.88
C GLU A 789 16.06 2.83 -40.38
N GLU A 790 15.97 4.05 -40.91
CA GLU A 790 15.62 4.31 -42.33
C GLU A 790 14.36 3.56 -42.82
N GLY A 791 13.42 3.26 -41.92
CA GLY A 791 12.19 2.52 -42.23
C GLY A 791 12.30 1.00 -42.18
N ALA A 792 13.50 0.45 -41.94
CA ALA A 792 13.71 -0.97 -41.68
C ALA A 792 13.44 -1.32 -40.21
N GLU A 793 12.61 -2.32 -39.98
CA GLU A 793 12.18 -2.76 -38.65
C GLU A 793 12.91 -4.04 -38.24
N SER A 794 13.53 -4.06 -37.06
CA SER A 794 14.29 -5.22 -36.59
C SER A 794 14.32 -5.34 -35.07
N ALA A 795 14.64 -6.53 -34.57
CA ALA A 795 14.97 -6.73 -33.17
C ALA A 795 16.45 -6.40 -32.95
N HIS A 796 16.75 -5.53 -32.00
CA HIS A 796 18.11 -5.18 -31.61
C HIS A 796 18.45 -5.79 -30.25
N ILE A 797 19.63 -6.41 -30.16
CA ILE A 797 20.14 -6.99 -28.91
C ILE A 797 21.29 -6.09 -28.44
N TRP A 798 21.04 -5.33 -27.38
CA TRP A 798 22.09 -4.62 -26.67
C TRP A 798 22.93 -5.62 -25.88
N LYS A 799 24.25 -5.58 -26.03
CA LYS A 799 25.18 -6.48 -25.35
C LYS A 799 26.10 -5.68 -24.44
N SER A 800 26.31 -6.16 -23.21
CA SER A 800 27.26 -5.53 -22.28
C SER A 800 28.72 -5.90 -22.58
N TYR A 801 28.97 -6.64 -23.65
CA TYR A 801 30.25 -7.22 -24.03
C TYR A 801 30.43 -7.06 -25.55
N HIS A 802 31.67 -7.16 -26.01
CA HIS A 802 32.01 -7.01 -27.43
C HIS A 802 31.93 -8.35 -28.17
N ASP A 803 31.51 -8.30 -29.44
CA ASP A 803 31.60 -9.45 -30.34
C ASP A 803 33.06 -9.65 -30.76
N LEU A 804 33.51 -10.91 -30.79
CA LEU A 804 34.91 -11.29 -31.02
C LEU A 804 35.50 -10.76 -32.35
N ASP A 805 34.66 -10.40 -33.32
CA ASP A 805 35.08 -10.07 -34.71
C ASP A 805 34.83 -8.63 -35.18
N SER A 806 34.34 -7.69 -34.35
CA SER A 806 33.93 -6.37 -34.86
C SER A 806 34.74 -5.18 -34.33
N LYS A 807 35.74 -4.74 -35.13
CA LYS A 807 36.36 -3.39 -35.03
C LYS A 807 35.37 -2.23 -35.22
N ALA A 808 34.11 -2.51 -35.57
CA ALA A 808 33.02 -1.55 -35.74
C ALA A 808 32.29 -1.18 -34.42
N SER A 809 32.53 -1.90 -33.32
CA SER A 809 31.75 -1.79 -32.08
C SER A 809 31.99 -0.52 -31.24
N ILE A 810 33.03 0.28 -31.53
CA ILE A 810 33.45 1.42 -30.69
C ILE A 810 32.66 2.71 -31.01
N SER A 811 31.97 2.81 -32.16
CA SER A 811 31.27 4.04 -32.56
C SER A 811 29.77 4.10 -32.21
N HIS A 812 29.24 3.13 -31.45
CA HIS A 812 27.80 3.03 -31.15
C HIS A 812 27.49 2.71 -29.67
N SER A 813 28.28 3.24 -28.72
CA SER A 813 28.09 2.94 -27.30
C SER A 813 26.87 3.68 -26.72
N ALA A 814 25.78 2.96 -26.46
CA ALA A 814 24.69 3.47 -25.64
C ALA A 814 25.03 3.35 -24.14
N THR A 815 24.52 4.27 -23.35
CA THR A 815 24.63 4.27 -21.89
C THR A 815 23.62 3.30 -21.26
N ILE A 816 23.85 2.91 -20.00
CA ILE A 816 22.96 1.96 -19.31
C ILE A 816 21.51 2.48 -19.27
N TRP A 817 21.31 3.77 -18.97
CA TRP A 817 19.96 4.34 -18.88
C TRP A 817 19.28 4.44 -20.25
N GLU A 818 20.02 4.67 -21.33
CA GLU A 818 19.49 4.68 -22.70
C GLU A 818 18.98 3.31 -23.09
N VAL A 819 19.75 2.25 -22.78
CA VAL A 819 19.34 0.86 -23.03
C VAL A 819 18.11 0.49 -22.20
N ALA A 820 18.06 0.90 -20.92
CA ALA A 820 16.91 0.67 -20.04
C ALA A 820 15.63 1.38 -20.55
N CYS A 821 15.77 2.62 -21.05
CA CYS A 821 14.69 3.35 -21.72
C CYS A 821 14.27 2.65 -23.01
N ALA A 822 15.22 2.26 -23.87
CA ALA A 822 14.96 1.65 -25.16
C ALA A 822 14.16 0.36 -25.04
N THR A 823 14.51 -0.52 -24.09
CA THR A 823 13.81 -1.80 -23.91
C THR A 823 12.41 -1.65 -23.31
N SER A 824 12.16 -0.59 -22.52
CA SER A 824 10.90 -0.40 -21.77
C SER A 824 9.93 0.61 -22.40
N ALA A 825 10.30 1.21 -23.53
CA ALA A 825 9.54 2.28 -24.20
C ALA A 825 8.30 1.76 -24.94
N ASN A 826 7.29 1.31 -24.18
CA ASN A 826 6.04 0.80 -24.74
C ASN A 826 5.21 1.98 -25.27
N PRO A 827 4.77 1.99 -26.54
CA PRO A 827 4.11 3.16 -27.15
C PRO A 827 2.90 3.73 -26.39
N VAL A 828 2.21 2.91 -25.59
CA VAL A 828 1.08 3.36 -24.73
C VAL A 828 1.58 3.99 -23.42
N TYR A 829 2.65 3.45 -22.86
CA TYR A 829 3.13 3.78 -21.51
C TYR A 829 4.29 4.76 -21.48
N LEU A 830 5.25 4.67 -22.40
CA LEU A 830 6.48 5.46 -22.45
C LEU A 830 6.87 5.81 -23.89
N ASP A 831 7.32 7.04 -24.11
CA ASP A 831 7.76 7.52 -25.41
C ASP A 831 9.03 6.78 -25.90
N ALA A 832 9.13 6.55 -27.21
CA ALA A 832 10.31 5.98 -27.86
C ALA A 832 11.57 6.84 -27.64
N ILE A 833 12.75 6.22 -27.72
CA ILE A 833 14.04 6.89 -27.57
C ILE A 833 14.87 6.80 -28.85
N GLU A 834 15.52 7.88 -29.23
CA GLU A 834 16.45 7.91 -30.36
C GLU A 834 17.87 7.69 -29.85
N ILE A 835 18.57 6.69 -30.43
CA ILE A 835 19.95 6.36 -30.09
C ILE A 835 20.70 6.13 -31.40
N ASN A 836 21.80 6.87 -31.61
CA ASN A 836 22.66 6.75 -32.78
C ASN A 836 21.90 6.79 -34.14
N GLY A 837 20.92 7.69 -34.27
CA GLY A 837 20.13 7.86 -35.51
C GLY A 837 19.06 6.79 -35.76
N ALA A 838 18.90 5.82 -34.85
CA ALA A 838 17.83 4.83 -34.87
C ALA A 838 16.81 5.10 -33.76
N THR A 839 15.53 4.88 -34.07
CA THR A 839 14.46 4.96 -33.07
C THR A 839 14.27 3.60 -32.41
N HIS A 840 14.26 3.57 -31.09
CA HIS A 840 14.06 2.38 -30.29
C HIS A 840 12.78 2.42 -29.46
N SER A 841 12.10 1.28 -29.37
CA SER A 841 10.88 1.08 -28.57
C SER A 841 10.89 -0.28 -27.88
N ASP A 842 9.86 -0.56 -27.08
CA ASP A 842 9.80 -1.76 -26.23
C ASP A 842 10.10 -3.04 -27.01
N GLY A 843 11.02 -3.85 -26.48
CA GLY A 843 11.41 -5.12 -27.09
C GLY A 843 10.27 -6.15 -27.12
N ALA A 844 9.22 -5.98 -26.32
CA ALA A 844 8.04 -6.82 -26.34
C ALA A 844 7.32 -6.81 -27.70
N LEU A 845 7.54 -5.76 -28.51
CA LEU A 845 7.03 -5.67 -29.89
C LEU A 845 7.64 -6.72 -30.83
N VAL A 846 8.80 -7.30 -30.48
CA VAL A 846 9.53 -8.27 -31.30
C VAL A 846 9.87 -9.57 -30.59
N ALA A 847 10.03 -9.54 -29.26
CA ALA A 847 10.35 -10.72 -28.47
C ALA A 847 9.99 -10.51 -26.99
N ASN A 848 8.71 -10.69 -26.63
CA ASN A 848 8.29 -10.61 -25.22
C ASN A 848 9.02 -11.61 -24.30
N ASN A 849 9.27 -12.82 -24.80
CA ASN A 849 10.19 -13.78 -24.21
C ASN A 849 11.51 -13.78 -25.01
N PRO A 850 12.63 -13.34 -24.42
CA PRO A 850 13.91 -13.21 -25.13
C PRO A 850 14.63 -14.55 -25.32
N SER A 851 14.15 -15.66 -24.72
CA SER A 851 14.89 -16.91 -24.61
C SER A 851 15.38 -17.48 -25.94
N TYR A 852 14.56 -17.44 -26.99
CA TYR A 852 14.94 -17.94 -28.32
C TYR A 852 16.14 -17.17 -28.89
N LYS A 853 16.07 -15.83 -28.89
CA LYS A 853 17.12 -14.96 -29.42
C LYS A 853 18.40 -15.04 -28.61
N VAL A 854 18.26 -15.16 -27.29
CA VAL A 854 19.38 -15.31 -26.35
C VAL A 854 20.09 -16.64 -26.58
N LEU A 855 19.35 -17.73 -26.71
CA LEU A 855 19.93 -19.06 -26.97
C LEU A 855 20.63 -19.10 -28.33
N GLN A 856 20.04 -18.48 -29.36
CA GLN A 856 20.66 -18.33 -30.67
C GLN A 856 21.96 -17.52 -30.61
N GLU A 857 21.96 -16.39 -29.92
CA GLU A 857 23.16 -15.56 -29.74
C GLU A 857 24.27 -16.33 -29.02
N ILE A 858 23.95 -17.00 -27.91
CA ILE A 858 24.91 -17.82 -27.16
C ILE A 858 25.49 -18.93 -28.03
N TYR A 859 24.65 -19.58 -28.84
CA TYR A 859 25.11 -20.61 -29.78
C TYR A 859 26.01 -20.03 -30.87
N LEU A 860 25.70 -18.85 -31.41
CA LEU A 860 26.56 -18.17 -32.39
C LEU A 860 27.92 -17.76 -31.79
N GLN A 861 27.93 -17.37 -30.52
CA GLN A 861 29.14 -16.94 -29.82
C GLN A 861 30.09 -18.11 -29.50
N HIS A 862 29.54 -19.24 -29.07
CA HIS A 862 30.31 -20.32 -28.45
C HIS A 862 30.26 -21.64 -29.22
N ASN A 863 29.42 -21.71 -30.27
CA ASN A 863 29.13 -22.93 -31.02
C ASN A 863 28.72 -24.12 -30.11
N ARG A 864 28.13 -23.82 -28.94
CA ARG A 864 27.76 -24.79 -27.91
C ARG A 864 26.55 -24.29 -27.11
N ALA A 865 25.68 -25.22 -26.74
CA ALA A 865 24.57 -24.95 -25.83
C ALA A 865 25.08 -24.63 -24.41
N PRO A 866 24.36 -23.81 -23.63
CA PRO A 866 24.68 -23.65 -22.20
C PRO A 866 24.48 -24.97 -21.43
N SER A 867 24.98 -25.05 -20.19
CA SER A 867 24.70 -26.18 -19.29
C SER A 867 23.31 -26.06 -18.67
N VAL A 868 22.90 -24.84 -18.28
CA VAL A 868 21.60 -24.56 -17.68
C VAL A 868 20.99 -23.31 -18.29
N PHE A 869 19.70 -23.35 -18.64
CA PHE A 869 18.95 -22.19 -19.10
C PHE A 869 17.67 -22.04 -18.28
N VAL A 870 17.54 -20.92 -17.57
CA VAL A 870 16.38 -20.61 -16.74
C VAL A 870 15.68 -19.39 -17.31
N ASN A 871 14.40 -19.54 -17.65
CA ASN A 871 13.53 -18.43 -18.03
C ASN A 871 12.47 -18.19 -16.96
N LEU A 872 12.35 -16.94 -16.53
CA LEU A 872 11.41 -16.47 -15.51
C LEU A 872 10.32 -15.64 -16.18
N GLY A 873 9.10 -16.19 -16.18
CA GLY A 873 7.92 -15.58 -16.78
C GLY A 873 7.18 -14.63 -15.85
N THR A 874 6.26 -13.84 -16.43
CA THR A 874 5.45 -12.84 -15.72
C THR A 874 3.94 -13.07 -15.90
N GLY A 875 3.50 -14.33 -15.94
CA GLY A 875 2.11 -14.73 -16.12
C GLY A 875 1.75 -15.12 -17.56
N ARG A 876 0.80 -16.05 -17.73
CA ARG A 876 0.25 -16.46 -19.05
C ARG A 876 -1.29 -16.49 -19.00
N ARG A 877 -1.94 -16.03 -20.07
CA ARG A 877 -3.37 -16.26 -20.33
C ARG A 877 -3.56 -17.65 -20.95
N VAL A 878 -4.39 -18.50 -20.37
CA VAL A 878 -4.78 -19.78 -20.96
C VAL A 878 -6.04 -19.53 -21.79
N GLU A 879 -5.98 -19.64 -23.12
CA GLU A 879 -7.12 -19.36 -24.00
C GLU A 879 -8.23 -20.41 -23.91
N THR A 880 -9.48 -19.95 -23.73
CA THR A 880 -10.68 -20.64 -24.21
C THR A 880 -10.90 -20.19 -25.66
N LYS A 881 -10.85 -21.13 -26.62
CA LYS A 881 -10.95 -20.87 -28.06
C LYS A 881 -12.20 -20.06 -28.42
N VAL A 882 -12.02 -18.82 -28.86
CA VAL A 882 -13.01 -18.07 -29.66
C VAL A 882 -12.38 -17.82 -31.03
N ILE A 883 -12.91 -18.50 -32.05
CA ILE A 883 -12.50 -18.33 -33.44
C ILE A 883 -13.18 -17.06 -33.98
N LEU A 884 -12.40 -16.06 -34.41
CA LEU A 884 -12.90 -15.02 -35.30
C LEU A 884 -12.02 -14.91 -36.55
N LYS A 885 -12.71 -14.73 -37.68
CA LYS A 885 -12.26 -14.94 -39.05
C LYS A 885 -11.22 -13.91 -39.50
N ASN A 886 -10.29 -14.38 -40.33
CA ASN A 886 -9.40 -13.58 -41.17
C ASN A 886 -10.16 -12.50 -41.95
N ASP A 887 -9.55 -11.33 -42.12
CA ASP A 887 -9.69 -10.58 -43.37
C ASP A 887 -8.37 -9.96 -43.81
N ALA A 888 -7.94 -10.40 -44.99
CA ALA A 888 -6.79 -9.93 -45.72
C ALA A 888 -7.16 -8.68 -46.52
N LYS A 889 -6.51 -7.54 -46.25
CA LYS A 889 -6.28 -6.40 -47.17
C LYS A 889 -5.65 -5.22 -46.41
N ARG A 890 -4.32 -5.15 -46.27
CA ARG A 890 -3.62 -3.89 -45.95
C ARG A 890 -2.19 -3.89 -46.51
N ARG A 891 -2.03 -3.47 -47.77
CA ARG A 891 -0.78 -2.89 -48.31
C ARG A 891 -1.09 -1.44 -48.69
N ASP A 892 -0.17 -0.54 -48.36
CA ASP A 892 -0.16 0.93 -48.54
C ASP A 892 -0.78 1.79 -47.44
N PHE A 893 0.00 2.10 -46.38
CA PHE A 893 -0.29 3.17 -45.42
C PHE A 893 1.00 3.75 -44.79
N THR A 894 1.02 5.08 -44.56
CA THR A 894 2.19 5.85 -44.07
C THR A 894 2.37 5.81 -42.54
N TRP A 895 3.61 6.04 -42.06
CA TRP A 895 4.03 5.81 -40.67
C TRP A 895 3.23 6.53 -39.58
N LYS A 896 2.79 7.78 -39.82
CA LYS A 896 1.98 8.53 -38.84
C LYS A 896 0.57 7.96 -38.65
N GLN A 897 0.01 7.30 -39.66
CA GLN A 897 -1.30 6.65 -39.57
C GLN A 897 -1.22 5.25 -38.97
N ARG A 898 -0.10 4.53 -39.16
CA ARG A 898 0.15 3.24 -38.48
C ARG A 898 0.21 3.37 -36.95
N LEU A 899 0.80 4.44 -36.41
CA LEU A 899 0.83 4.71 -34.97
C LEU A 899 -0.56 5.01 -34.37
N GLN A 900 -1.44 5.67 -35.14
CA GLN A 900 -2.82 5.96 -34.71
C GLN A 900 -3.71 4.70 -34.73
N ASP A 901 -3.51 3.82 -35.70
CA ASP A 901 -4.19 2.52 -35.75
C ASP A 901 -3.60 1.50 -34.76
N LEU A 902 -2.29 1.55 -34.49
CA LEU A 902 -1.65 0.76 -33.44
C LEU A 902 -2.24 1.09 -32.07
N ASN A 903 -2.52 2.35 -31.75
CA ASN A 903 -3.20 2.70 -30.50
C ASN A 903 -4.62 2.11 -30.38
N ARG A 904 -5.31 1.88 -31.51
CA ARG A 904 -6.65 1.26 -31.54
C ARG A 904 -6.58 -0.27 -31.54
N ALA A 905 -5.53 -0.84 -32.15
CA ALA A 905 -5.24 -2.28 -32.17
C ALA A 905 -4.50 -2.78 -30.92
N PHE A 906 -3.80 -1.93 -30.16
CA PHE A 906 -3.10 -2.27 -28.91
C PHE A 906 -4.09 -2.62 -27.79
N GLN A 907 -5.29 -2.04 -27.83
CA GLN A 907 -6.39 -2.41 -26.94
C GLN A 907 -6.99 -3.78 -27.28
N SER A 908 -6.64 -4.40 -28.42
CA SER A 908 -7.29 -5.63 -28.85
C SER A 908 -6.39 -6.78 -29.35
N HIS A 909 -5.15 -6.63 -29.85
CA HIS A 909 -4.50 -7.74 -30.58
C HIS A 909 -2.96 -7.95 -30.54
N SER A 910 -2.07 -7.06 -30.04
CA SER A 910 -0.62 -7.16 -30.40
C SER A 910 0.41 -7.61 -29.34
N THR A 911 0.06 -7.85 -28.07
CA THR A 911 0.95 -8.58 -27.13
C THR A 911 0.68 -10.08 -27.08
N GLU A 912 -0.46 -10.55 -27.59
CA GLU A 912 -0.83 -11.97 -27.64
C GLU A 912 -0.25 -12.73 -28.85
N ILE A 913 0.01 -12.07 -29.99
CA ILE A 913 0.48 -12.75 -31.21
C ILE A 913 1.98 -13.18 -31.11
N TYR A 914 2.83 -12.48 -30.35
CA TYR A 914 4.26 -12.81 -30.22
C TYR A 914 4.62 -13.61 -28.96
N THR A 915 3.70 -13.79 -28.01
CA THR A 915 3.95 -14.46 -26.73
C THR A 915 3.90 -15.99 -26.82
N GLU A 916 3.14 -16.56 -27.76
CA GLU A 916 3.03 -18.01 -27.91
C GLU A 916 4.04 -18.63 -28.89
N SER A 917 4.39 -17.95 -29.98
CA SER A 917 5.30 -18.51 -31.00
C SER A 917 6.73 -18.71 -30.49
N ASN A 918 7.31 -17.70 -29.82
CA ASN A 918 8.69 -17.78 -29.34
C ASN A 918 8.88 -18.74 -28.16
N THR A 919 7.85 -18.94 -27.32
CA THR A 919 7.94 -19.76 -26.11
C THR A 919 8.05 -21.26 -26.43
N GLY A 920 7.28 -21.76 -27.40
CA GLY A 920 7.45 -23.14 -27.89
C GLY A 920 8.74 -23.32 -28.68
N GLN A 921 9.11 -22.33 -29.50
CA GLN A 921 10.29 -22.40 -30.37
C GLN A 921 11.61 -22.49 -29.61
N TRP A 922 11.79 -21.77 -28.49
CA TRP A 922 13.07 -21.86 -27.76
C TRP A 922 13.24 -23.18 -27.00
N LEU A 923 12.16 -23.80 -26.52
CA LEU A 923 12.22 -25.13 -25.91
C LEU A 923 12.58 -26.19 -26.95
N VAL A 924 11.99 -26.10 -28.15
CA VAL A 924 12.37 -26.95 -29.29
C VAL A 924 13.83 -26.69 -29.71
N LEU A 925 14.27 -25.43 -29.75
CA LEU A 925 15.66 -25.08 -30.05
C LEU A 925 16.61 -25.67 -29.00
N ALA A 926 16.28 -25.51 -27.71
CA ALA A 926 17.02 -26.09 -26.59
C ALA A 926 17.13 -27.61 -26.71
N GLU A 927 16.03 -28.30 -26.99
CA GLU A 927 16.01 -29.74 -27.19
C GLU A 927 16.87 -30.15 -28.41
N SER A 928 16.75 -29.43 -29.53
CA SER A 928 17.55 -29.69 -30.75
C SER A 928 19.05 -29.48 -30.52
N MET A 929 19.42 -28.59 -29.59
CA MET A 929 20.80 -28.35 -29.17
C MET A 929 21.27 -29.34 -28.09
N GLY A 930 20.42 -30.26 -27.64
CA GLY A 930 20.73 -31.23 -26.58
C GLY A 930 20.81 -30.63 -25.18
N LEU A 931 20.17 -29.48 -24.95
CA LEU A 931 20.16 -28.80 -23.65
C LEU A 931 19.32 -29.57 -22.64
N LYS A 932 19.98 -30.29 -21.73
CA LYS A 932 19.32 -31.15 -20.73
C LYS A 932 18.61 -30.38 -19.61
N HIS A 933 19.07 -29.16 -19.29
CA HIS A 933 18.57 -28.37 -18.17
C HIS A 933 17.97 -27.04 -18.64
N ALA A 934 16.86 -27.14 -19.37
CA ALA A 934 16.04 -25.99 -19.77
C ALA A 934 14.82 -25.89 -18.84
N TYR A 935 14.70 -24.78 -18.09
CA TYR A 935 13.62 -24.57 -17.13
C TYR A 935 12.86 -23.29 -17.42
N ARG A 936 11.53 -23.39 -17.53
CA ARG A 936 10.62 -22.23 -17.55
C ARG A 936 9.83 -22.19 -16.26
N LEU A 937 10.03 -21.14 -15.47
CA LEU A 937 9.27 -20.89 -14.25
C LEU A 937 8.31 -19.73 -14.52
N ASN A 938 7.00 -20.00 -14.51
CA ASN A 938 5.99 -18.99 -14.84
C ASN A 938 4.73 -19.19 -13.98
N VAL A 939 4.27 -18.13 -13.31
CA VAL A 939 3.10 -18.21 -12.43
C VAL A 939 1.82 -18.25 -13.27
N GLU A 940 1.08 -19.36 -13.22
CA GLU A 940 -0.11 -19.56 -14.04
C GLU A 940 -1.38 -18.91 -13.43
N ARG A 941 -2.36 -18.61 -14.29
CA ARG A 941 -3.77 -18.22 -13.99
C ARG A 941 -4.04 -16.89 -13.28
N ASN A 942 -3.34 -16.55 -12.20
CA ASN A 942 -3.76 -15.39 -11.39
C ASN A 942 -2.91 -14.15 -11.71
N LEU A 943 -1.60 -14.33 -11.95
CA LEU A 943 -0.69 -13.21 -12.19
C LEU A 943 -1.00 -12.43 -13.48
N TYR A 944 -1.58 -13.09 -14.49
CA TYR A 944 -1.90 -12.42 -15.77
C TYR A 944 -3.01 -11.38 -15.63
N GLN A 945 -3.88 -11.51 -14.62
CA GLN A 945 -5.05 -10.65 -14.42
C GLN A 945 -4.65 -9.25 -13.96
N ILE A 946 -3.47 -9.13 -13.36
CA ILE A 946 -2.91 -7.84 -12.95
C ILE A 946 -2.45 -7.07 -14.20
N PRO A 947 -2.94 -5.83 -14.42
CA PRO A 947 -2.50 -4.99 -15.52
C PRO A 947 -0.99 -4.70 -15.48
N TYR A 948 -0.39 -4.47 -16.65
CA TYR A 948 1.05 -4.21 -16.79
C TYR A 948 1.55 -2.99 -16.00
N ASP A 949 0.68 -2.05 -15.68
CA ASP A 949 1.00 -0.79 -15.01
C ASP A 949 0.18 -0.56 -13.73
N ASP A 950 -0.41 -1.63 -13.18
CA ASP A 950 -1.17 -1.55 -11.93
C ASP A 950 -0.23 -1.30 -10.75
N TRP A 951 -0.45 -0.18 -10.05
CA TRP A 951 0.39 0.26 -8.94
C TRP A 951 -0.46 0.94 -7.87
N ARG A 952 -1.11 0.13 -7.04
CA ARG A 952 -2.07 0.59 -6.02
C ARG A 952 -1.55 0.33 -4.61
N PRO A 953 -1.71 1.28 -3.67
CA PRO A 953 -2.02 2.68 -3.93
C PRO A 953 -0.87 3.38 -4.67
N ALA A 954 -1.15 4.44 -5.43
CA ALA A 954 -0.18 5.06 -6.34
C ALA A 954 1.14 5.48 -5.68
N SER A 955 1.14 5.82 -4.39
CA SER A 955 2.35 6.24 -3.67
C SER A 955 3.33 5.11 -3.37
N THR A 956 2.86 3.87 -3.21
CA THR A 956 3.68 2.76 -2.69
C THR A 956 3.55 1.45 -3.47
N GLY A 957 2.51 1.29 -4.30
CA GLY A 957 2.22 0.04 -5.00
C GLY A 957 1.89 -1.14 -4.08
N LYS A 958 1.72 -0.89 -2.77
CA LYS A 958 1.69 -1.93 -1.74
C LYS A 958 0.63 -3.00 -1.97
N THR A 959 -0.59 -2.61 -2.32
CA THR A 959 -1.69 -3.55 -2.59
C THR A 959 -1.35 -4.45 -3.78
N THR A 960 -0.90 -3.88 -4.89
CA THR A 960 -0.51 -4.64 -6.09
C THR A 960 0.70 -5.54 -5.81
N LEU A 961 1.68 -5.05 -5.04
CA LEU A 961 2.86 -5.82 -4.65
C LEU A 961 2.51 -7.02 -3.75
N LEU A 962 1.62 -6.82 -2.77
CA LEU A 962 1.13 -7.90 -1.89
C LEU A 962 0.37 -8.96 -2.71
N GLU A 963 -0.52 -8.52 -3.60
CA GLU A 963 -1.26 -9.43 -4.48
C GLU A 963 -0.33 -10.27 -5.36
N MET A 964 0.68 -9.64 -5.99
CA MET A 964 1.69 -10.34 -6.78
C MET A 964 2.53 -11.29 -5.92
N ALA A 965 2.87 -10.91 -4.69
CA ALA A 965 3.63 -11.74 -3.76
C ALA A 965 2.84 -12.98 -3.34
N ASP A 966 1.58 -12.83 -2.96
CA ASP A 966 0.70 -13.93 -2.55
C ASP A 966 0.49 -14.93 -3.68
N ILE A 967 0.24 -14.44 -4.89
CA ILE A 967 0.10 -15.27 -6.10
C ILE A 967 1.41 -16.02 -6.39
N THR A 968 2.55 -15.35 -6.26
CA THR A 968 3.86 -15.96 -6.52
C THR A 968 4.24 -16.99 -5.46
N GLU A 969 3.96 -16.73 -4.18
CA GLU A 969 4.19 -17.68 -3.09
C GLU A 969 3.31 -18.93 -3.23
N GLY A 970 2.05 -18.77 -3.67
CA GLY A 970 1.20 -19.90 -4.02
C GLY A 970 1.84 -20.82 -5.08
N TYR A 971 2.49 -20.25 -6.09
CA TYR A 971 3.24 -20.99 -7.11
C TYR A 971 4.51 -21.66 -6.55
N LEU A 972 5.29 -20.94 -5.74
CA LEU A 972 6.53 -21.44 -5.13
C LEU A 972 6.31 -22.58 -4.11
N ARG A 973 5.09 -22.72 -3.57
CA ARG A 973 4.71 -23.83 -2.69
C ARG A 973 4.54 -25.16 -3.43
N GLN A 974 4.37 -25.15 -4.74
CA GLN A 974 4.14 -26.37 -5.51
C GLN A 974 5.36 -27.30 -5.48
N PRO A 975 5.20 -28.60 -5.17
CA PRO A 975 6.33 -29.54 -5.07
C PRO A 975 7.15 -29.65 -6.36
N GLY A 976 6.49 -29.63 -7.52
CA GLY A 976 7.17 -29.68 -8.83
C GLY A 976 8.09 -28.47 -9.05
N VAL A 977 7.64 -27.28 -8.66
CA VAL A 977 8.40 -26.03 -8.75
C VAL A 977 9.59 -26.05 -7.80
N ARG A 978 9.39 -26.49 -6.54
CA ARG A 978 10.47 -26.64 -5.56
C ARG A 978 11.57 -27.59 -6.04
N ASN A 979 11.20 -28.71 -6.67
CA ASN A 979 12.16 -29.65 -7.24
C ASN A 979 12.97 -29.04 -8.39
N VAL A 980 12.34 -28.23 -9.24
CA VAL A 980 13.06 -27.49 -10.29
C VAL A 980 14.02 -26.48 -9.69
N ILE A 981 13.59 -25.71 -8.68
CA ILE A 981 14.44 -24.74 -7.98
C ILE A 981 15.65 -25.42 -7.34
N ASN A 982 15.46 -26.57 -6.69
CA ASN A 982 16.56 -27.33 -6.10
C ASN A 982 17.59 -27.74 -7.15
N ARG A 983 17.16 -28.28 -8.30
CA ARG A 983 18.07 -28.66 -9.39
C ARG A 983 18.84 -27.47 -9.96
N ILE A 984 18.18 -26.32 -10.14
CA ILE A 984 18.84 -25.10 -10.61
C ILE A 984 19.92 -24.66 -9.60
N ALA A 985 19.58 -24.63 -8.32
CA ALA A 985 20.48 -24.21 -7.26
C ALA A 985 21.68 -25.17 -7.09
N GLU A 986 21.45 -26.48 -7.17
CA GLU A 986 22.49 -27.50 -7.11
C GLU A 986 23.53 -27.34 -8.23
N GLU A 987 23.09 -27.18 -9.49
CA GLU A 987 23.99 -26.94 -10.61
C GLU A 987 24.71 -25.60 -10.50
N ALA A 988 24.00 -24.55 -10.07
CA ALA A 988 24.60 -23.23 -9.85
C ALA A 988 25.71 -23.26 -8.81
N VAL A 989 25.50 -23.91 -7.65
CA VAL A 989 26.50 -24.04 -6.59
C VAL A 989 27.66 -24.93 -7.05
N ARG A 990 27.38 -26.07 -7.69
CA ARG A 990 28.40 -26.98 -8.22
C ARG A 990 29.35 -26.24 -9.17
N ILE A 991 28.80 -25.57 -10.18
CA ILE A 991 29.60 -24.86 -11.20
C ILE A 991 30.34 -23.69 -10.57
N ARG A 992 29.67 -22.88 -9.74
CA ARG A 992 30.31 -21.75 -9.05
C ARG A 992 31.47 -22.19 -8.16
N ARG A 993 31.32 -23.27 -7.38
CA ARG A 993 32.41 -23.79 -6.54
C ARG A 993 33.57 -24.35 -7.36
N ALA A 994 33.28 -25.05 -8.46
CA ALA A 994 34.32 -25.51 -9.38
C ALA A 994 35.11 -24.33 -9.97
N ARG A 995 34.42 -23.24 -10.36
CA ARG A 995 35.06 -22.01 -10.83
C ARG A 995 35.83 -21.29 -9.74
N ALA A 996 35.32 -21.28 -8.51
CA ALA A 996 35.98 -20.68 -7.36
C ALA A 996 37.31 -21.34 -6.98
N ASN A 997 37.69 -22.45 -7.63
CA ASN A 997 39.02 -23.08 -7.56
C ASN A 997 39.99 -22.61 -8.67
N THR A 998 39.53 -21.75 -9.60
CA THR A 998 40.33 -21.23 -10.73
C THR A 998 40.72 -19.77 -10.52
N GLU A 999 41.85 -19.32 -11.07
CA GLU A 999 42.28 -17.92 -10.95
C GLU A 999 41.30 -16.92 -11.58
N ARG A 1000 40.60 -17.33 -12.65
CA ARG A 1000 39.62 -16.50 -13.37
C ARG A 1000 38.47 -16.04 -12.49
N TRP A 1001 38.18 -16.75 -11.40
CA TRP A 1001 37.08 -16.41 -10.50
C TRP A 1001 37.26 -15.07 -9.80
N GLU A 1002 38.48 -14.71 -9.41
CA GLU A 1002 38.75 -13.42 -8.78
C GLU A 1002 38.50 -12.27 -9.76
N ALA A 1003 38.98 -12.39 -11.00
CA ALA A 1003 38.72 -11.42 -12.06
C ALA A 1003 37.22 -11.29 -12.36
N PHE A 1004 36.50 -12.42 -12.44
CA PHE A 1004 35.05 -12.46 -12.67
C PHE A 1004 34.23 -11.81 -11.54
N THR A 1005 34.59 -12.06 -10.28
CA THR A 1005 33.86 -11.57 -9.10
C THR A 1005 34.20 -10.13 -8.71
N LYS A 1006 35.48 -9.74 -8.80
CA LYS A 1006 35.95 -8.44 -8.32
C LYS A 1006 36.20 -7.43 -9.44
N ASN A 1007 36.11 -7.84 -10.70
CA ASN A 1007 36.43 -7.01 -11.87
C ASN A 1007 37.80 -6.33 -11.72
N THR A 1008 38.77 -7.08 -11.19
CA THR A 1008 40.12 -6.60 -10.90
C THR A 1008 40.97 -6.76 -12.15
N VAL A 1009 41.75 -5.72 -12.47
CA VAL A 1009 42.80 -5.77 -13.48
C VAL A 1009 44.13 -5.54 -12.79
N TYR A 1010 45.18 -6.16 -13.31
CA TYR A 1010 46.50 -6.15 -12.71
C TYR A 1010 47.44 -5.30 -13.57
N MET A 1011 48.27 -4.48 -12.94
CA MET A 1011 49.32 -3.73 -13.64
C MET A 1011 50.68 -4.17 -13.13
N CYS A 1012 51.65 -4.26 -14.04
CA CYS A 1012 53.03 -4.45 -13.64
C CYS A 1012 53.55 -3.16 -12.98
N PRO A 1013 54.06 -3.20 -11.74
CA PRO A 1013 54.56 -2.00 -11.06
C PRO A 1013 55.93 -1.55 -11.60
N PHE A 1014 56.59 -2.36 -12.43
CA PHE A 1014 57.94 -2.12 -12.93
C PHE A 1014 57.99 -1.73 -14.41
N CYS A 1015 56.95 -2.06 -15.18
CA CYS A 1015 56.81 -1.65 -16.58
C CYS A 1015 55.85 -0.46 -16.70
N HIS A 1016 56.19 0.52 -17.53
CA HIS A 1016 55.25 1.55 -17.98
C HIS A 1016 54.35 1.05 -19.13
N SER A 1017 54.08 -0.26 -19.20
CA SER A 1017 53.24 -0.84 -20.25
C SER A 1017 51.81 -0.33 -20.09
N SER A 1018 51.27 0.31 -21.12
CA SER A 1018 49.94 0.93 -21.09
C SER A 1018 48.77 -0.06 -21.02
N GLN A 1019 49.03 -1.37 -21.11
CA GLN A 1019 47.98 -2.39 -21.12
C GLN A 1019 47.92 -3.17 -19.80
N PRO A 1020 46.77 -3.21 -19.13
CA PRO A 1020 46.57 -3.99 -17.92
C PRO A 1020 46.38 -5.48 -18.23
N TYR A 1021 46.80 -6.34 -17.31
CA TYR A 1021 46.60 -7.79 -17.35
C TYR A 1021 45.24 -8.16 -16.71
N GLU A 1022 44.47 -9.04 -17.35
CA GLU A 1022 43.16 -9.46 -16.84
C GLU A 1022 43.27 -10.56 -15.76
N LEU A 1023 44.26 -11.45 -15.88
CA LEU A 1023 44.52 -12.53 -14.94
C LEU A 1023 45.82 -12.30 -14.18
N TYR A 1024 45.89 -12.83 -12.96
CA TYR A 1024 47.12 -12.76 -12.19
C TYR A 1024 48.21 -13.66 -12.79
N ALA A 1025 47.86 -14.83 -13.35
CA ALA A 1025 48.79 -15.67 -14.11
C ALA A 1025 49.50 -14.89 -15.22
N ASP A 1026 48.78 -14.06 -15.99
CA ASP A 1026 49.37 -13.26 -17.07
C ASP A 1026 50.38 -12.24 -16.52
N LEU A 1027 50.03 -11.57 -15.42
CA LEU A 1027 50.96 -10.67 -14.73
C LEU A 1027 52.17 -11.45 -14.20
N ARG A 1028 51.96 -12.63 -13.60
CA ARG A 1028 53.04 -13.47 -13.08
C ARG A 1028 53.98 -13.92 -14.20
N ALA A 1029 53.45 -14.42 -15.31
CA ALA A 1029 54.23 -14.82 -16.47
C ALA A 1029 55.05 -13.65 -17.04
N HIS A 1030 54.46 -12.44 -17.10
CA HIS A 1030 55.19 -11.23 -17.45
C HIS A 1030 56.30 -10.89 -16.45
N LEU A 1031 56.03 -10.96 -15.15
CA LEU A 1031 57.02 -10.70 -14.10
C LEU A 1031 58.16 -11.72 -14.16
N ASP A 1032 57.86 -13.01 -14.35
CA ASP A 1032 58.86 -14.07 -14.47
C ASP A 1032 59.68 -13.95 -15.75
N GLN A 1033 59.10 -13.44 -16.84
CA GLN A 1033 59.79 -13.28 -18.12
C GLN A 1033 60.66 -12.01 -18.20
N TYR A 1034 60.19 -10.88 -17.65
CA TYR A 1034 60.82 -9.56 -17.83
C TYR A 1034 61.40 -8.97 -16.54
N HIS A 1035 61.08 -9.54 -15.38
CA HIS A 1035 61.52 -9.08 -14.05
C HIS A 1035 62.08 -10.20 -13.17
N ALA A 1036 62.57 -11.29 -13.78
CA ALA A 1036 63.06 -12.51 -13.12
C ALA A 1036 64.13 -12.28 -12.03
N GLU A 1037 64.88 -11.18 -12.09
CA GLU A 1037 65.93 -10.84 -11.13
C GLU A 1037 65.39 -10.30 -9.79
N ILE A 1038 64.10 -9.95 -9.72
CA ILE A 1038 63.43 -9.41 -8.53
C ILE A 1038 62.88 -10.58 -7.69
N LYS A 1039 63.63 -11.01 -6.66
CA LYS A 1039 63.19 -12.06 -5.72
C LYS A 1039 62.27 -11.48 -4.64
N MET A 1040 60.97 -11.77 -4.71
CA MET A 1040 59.99 -11.45 -3.66
C MET A 1040 59.16 -12.68 -3.28
N SER A 1041 58.69 -12.76 -2.03
CA SER A 1041 57.78 -13.81 -1.58
C SER A 1041 56.35 -13.58 -2.08
N ASP A 1042 55.54 -14.65 -2.20
CA ASP A 1042 54.12 -14.54 -2.60
C ASP A 1042 53.32 -13.53 -1.75
N SER A 1043 53.64 -13.45 -0.45
CA SER A 1043 53.06 -12.48 0.48
C SER A 1043 53.45 -11.03 0.18
N GLN A 1044 54.67 -10.80 -0.33
CA GLN A 1044 55.13 -9.48 -0.74
C GLN A 1044 54.49 -9.07 -2.07
N TRP A 1045 54.27 -10.01 -3.00
CA TRP A 1045 53.55 -9.75 -4.24
C TRP A 1045 52.11 -9.31 -4.03
N VAL A 1046 51.37 -9.97 -3.12
CA VAL A 1046 49.99 -9.60 -2.73
C VAL A 1046 49.93 -8.22 -2.09
N SER A 1047 51.02 -7.74 -1.49
CA SER A 1047 51.09 -6.41 -0.88
C SER A 1047 51.40 -5.28 -1.88
N LEU A 1048 52.00 -5.60 -3.04
CA LEU A 1048 52.40 -4.65 -4.08
C LEU A 1048 51.32 -4.39 -5.13
N THR A 1049 50.35 -5.29 -5.29
CA THR A 1049 49.13 -5.00 -6.05
C THR A 1049 48.37 -3.86 -5.35
N PRO A 1050 47.96 -2.78 -6.05
CA PRO A 1050 47.40 -1.61 -5.39
C PRO A 1050 46.21 -1.98 -4.50
N ARG A 1051 46.28 -1.65 -3.20
CA ARG A 1051 45.13 -1.64 -2.28
C ARG A 1051 44.04 -0.62 -2.68
N SER A 1052 44.15 0.04 -3.84
CA SER A 1052 43.13 0.96 -4.32
C SER A 1052 41.94 0.19 -4.89
N ARG A 1053 40.94 -0.02 -4.02
CA ARG A 1053 39.52 -0.07 -4.40
C ARG A 1053 39.14 1.26 -5.07
N ARG A 1054 39.62 1.52 -6.28
CA ARG A 1054 39.10 2.56 -7.16
C ARG A 1054 38.44 1.88 -8.35
N PRO A 1055 37.18 2.18 -8.69
CA PRO A 1055 36.69 1.88 -10.04
C PRO A 1055 37.64 2.55 -11.03
N LEU A 1056 37.96 1.87 -12.14
CA LEU A 1056 38.79 2.39 -13.23
C LEU A 1056 38.23 3.73 -13.73
N PHE A 1057 38.73 4.83 -13.17
CA PHE A 1057 38.57 6.18 -13.69
C PHE A 1057 39.92 6.88 -13.65
N THR A 1058 40.72 6.59 -14.67
CA THR A 1058 41.76 7.50 -15.15
C THR A 1058 41.44 7.79 -16.60
N ARG A 1059 41.06 9.04 -16.88
CA ARG A 1059 41.04 9.60 -18.24
C ARG A 1059 42.41 9.37 -18.88
N LEU A 1060 42.42 8.86 -20.11
CA LEU A 1060 43.37 9.30 -21.12
C LEU A 1060 42.89 10.65 -21.67
#